data_AF-A0A534XXC7-F1
#
_entry.id   AF-A0A534XXC7-F1
#
_cell.length_a   1.000
_cell.length_b   1.000
_cell.length_c   1.000
_cell.angle_alpha   90.00
_cell.angle_beta   90.00
_cell.angle_gamma   90.00
#
_symmetry.space_group_name_H-M   'P 1'
#
loop_
_entity.id
_entity.type
_entity.pdbx_description
1 polymer ?
#
loop_
_entity_poly.entity_id
_entity_poly.type
_entity_poly.pdbx_seq_one_letter_code
_entity_poly.pdbx_strand_id
1 'polypeptide(L)'
;MRLLLQHRSRYDYPRPTMLGPHLVRLRPAAHARARIESYGLHVSEPGEIRWQQDPAGNHVARVTWNGGRLEALEVAVELSLDLKPVNPFDFTLDAFAEQTPFPYGPLTADLSPYLGCNDASFAAGQRAEQFFSTLPRAGATVPLVTEINRAVHERIRYITREEPGVWNPEETLQEGRGSCRDSAVLLVAALRSRGLAARFVSGYLVQLADEARLPDQATGVSSDVLALHAWAEVFLPGAGWMGVDATSGLFCGEGHVPLACSAIPFLAAPVEGTSEVAATSVSFDMHVRRLSNAGPAASGDGPLGGEPSSRKPSAIERRASEGSGRANVLDKYEPIPGTHDELFEGRSTFRPEFRTALAALAARTPTEFARSVALAELALLNQGVTFSVMKSDQGTEKIFPFCLLPRLISAAGWNDLERGLVQRIRALSLFLDDVYGEQRILAEGKIPRDLVLGAKHYLPNLRGIKPPGGVRVHLSGIDLIRDPAGTYRVLEDNLRTPSGVSYVLENRLVSKRVLPRAFEAARVRRVDHYPARLAETLRSVSPAPPDASTVVLLTPGPYNSAYFEHSFLARTMGIELVEAADLWVDDDKVWLRTTLGRRRVHVIYRRTDEAFLDPEMFRKDSFIGVRGLMRAYAKGNVALANAPGNGVADDKAVYAFVPEMIRFYLSEEPLLAQVPTWLCLRDDDRAYVLEHLHELVVKSVDEAGGYGMLMGPQSTAAEREEFAARIRAEPRRYIAQRRVELSTCPTWDKASESVVPRRVDLRPYLLFGKSGPWVLPGGLTRVALVEGSYVVNSSQGGGSKDTWVLSA
;
A
#
# COMPACT_ATOMS: atom_id res chain seq x y z
N MET A 1 -13.82 -4.53 10.26
CA MET A 1 -14.64 -4.64 9.04
C MET A 1 -15.63 -5.74 9.30
N ARG A 2 -16.93 -5.44 9.14
CA ARG A 2 -17.98 -6.42 9.38
C ARG A 2 -18.18 -7.27 8.14
N LEU A 3 -18.14 -8.58 8.33
CA LEU A 3 -18.35 -9.58 7.30
C LEU A 3 -19.53 -10.46 7.66
N LEU A 4 -20.11 -11.05 6.63
CA LEU A 4 -21.06 -12.13 6.73
C LEU A 4 -20.58 -13.29 5.89
N LEU A 5 -20.32 -14.41 6.56
CA LEU A 5 -19.89 -15.67 6.00
C LEU A 5 -21.08 -16.61 5.92
N GLN A 6 -21.19 -17.31 4.80
CA GLN A 6 -22.16 -18.37 4.59
C GLN A 6 -21.41 -19.60 4.10
N HIS A 7 -21.59 -20.73 4.78
CA HIS A 7 -21.02 -22.01 4.40
C HIS A 7 -22.14 -23.03 4.34
N ARG A 8 -22.30 -23.72 3.22
CA ARG A 8 -23.17 -24.88 3.05
C ARG A 8 -22.36 -26.09 2.60
N SER A 9 -22.42 -27.17 3.36
CA SER A 9 -21.94 -28.50 2.97
C SER A 9 -23.13 -29.38 2.65
N ARG A 10 -23.14 -30.01 1.48
CA ARG A 10 -24.17 -30.98 1.07
C ARG A 10 -23.52 -32.33 0.76
N TYR A 11 -24.04 -33.38 1.38
CA TYR A 11 -23.64 -34.77 1.20
C TYR A 11 -24.80 -35.50 0.52
N ASP A 12 -24.63 -35.95 -0.71
CA ASP A 12 -25.66 -36.68 -1.45
C ASP A 12 -25.45 -38.18 -1.28
N TYR A 13 -26.52 -38.92 -0.98
CA TYR A 13 -26.50 -40.36 -0.79
C TYR A 13 -27.06 -41.08 -2.03
N PRO A 14 -26.57 -42.29 -2.35
CA PRO A 14 -27.03 -43.04 -3.53
C PRO A 14 -28.49 -43.49 -3.43
N ARG A 15 -29.07 -43.46 -2.21
CA ARG A 15 -30.46 -43.79 -1.90
C ARG A 15 -30.87 -43.10 -0.60
N PRO A 16 -32.18 -42.89 -0.32
CA PRO A 16 -32.64 -42.38 0.97
C PRO A 16 -32.07 -43.17 2.15
N THR A 17 -31.28 -42.48 2.99
CA THR A 17 -30.37 -43.08 3.97
C THR A 17 -30.69 -42.62 5.38
N MET A 18 -30.63 -43.55 6.33
CA MET A 18 -30.69 -43.21 7.75
C MET A 18 -29.35 -42.64 8.20
N LEU A 19 -29.42 -41.53 8.93
CA LEU A 19 -28.25 -40.89 9.54
C LEU A 19 -28.20 -41.21 11.03
N GLY A 20 -27.03 -41.67 11.49
CA GLY A 20 -26.71 -41.74 12.90
C GLY A 20 -26.30 -40.38 13.45
N PRO A 21 -25.94 -40.28 14.75
CA PRO A 21 -25.49 -39.03 15.34
C PRO A 21 -24.32 -38.41 14.57
N HIS A 22 -24.39 -37.11 14.33
CA HIS A 22 -23.32 -36.33 13.72
C HIS A 22 -22.78 -35.30 14.71
N LEU A 23 -21.49 -35.02 14.63
CA LEU A 23 -20.78 -33.95 15.31
C LEU A 23 -20.43 -32.87 14.28
N VAL A 24 -20.86 -31.64 14.52
CA VAL A 24 -20.59 -30.47 13.67
C VAL A 24 -19.75 -29.47 14.46
N ARG A 25 -18.56 -29.17 13.96
CA ARG A 25 -17.55 -28.30 14.57
C ARG A 25 -17.33 -27.03 13.75
N LEU A 26 -18.42 -26.40 13.31
CA LEU A 26 -18.38 -25.23 12.41
C LEU A 26 -18.64 -23.89 13.11
N ARG A 27 -18.66 -23.88 14.45
CA ARG A 27 -18.74 -22.66 15.26
C ARG A 27 -17.34 -22.21 15.66
N PRO A 28 -16.99 -20.92 15.49
CA PRO A 28 -15.67 -20.42 15.90
C PRO A 28 -15.29 -20.78 17.33
N ALA A 29 -14.02 -21.15 17.50
CA ALA A 29 -13.41 -21.43 18.78
C ALA A 29 -13.35 -20.15 19.64
N ALA A 30 -13.35 -20.31 20.96
CA ALA A 30 -13.41 -19.18 21.90
C ALA A 30 -12.20 -18.24 21.79
N HIS A 31 -11.05 -18.75 21.36
CA HIS A 31 -9.82 -17.97 21.17
C HIS A 31 -9.69 -17.32 19.78
N ALA A 32 -10.74 -17.41 18.94
CA ALA A 32 -10.76 -16.72 17.66
C ALA A 32 -10.56 -15.20 17.88
N ARG A 33 -9.59 -14.63 17.16
CA ARG A 33 -9.27 -13.19 17.26
C ARG A 33 -10.35 -12.31 16.64
N ALA A 34 -11.08 -12.84 15.65
CA ALA A 34 -12.24 -12.17 15.06
C ALA A 34 -13.39 -12.10 16.06
N ARG A 35 -14.00 -10.92 16.23
CA ARG A 35 -15.16 -10.77 17.10
C ARG A 35 -16.38 -11.37 16.40
N ILE A 36 -16.94 -12.43 16.99
CA ILE A 36 -18.17 -13.06 16.48
C ILE A 36 -19.38 -12.25 16.94
N GLU A 37 -20.16 -11.73 15.99
CA GLU A 37 -21.35 -10.92 16.27
C GLU A 37 -22.63 -11.77 16.27
N SER A 38 -22.74 -12.70 15.32
CA SER A 38 -23.84 -13.66 15.25
C SER A 38 -23.38 -14.98 14.63
N TYR A 39 -24.03 -16.08 15.03
CA TYR A 39 -23.79 -17.41 14.49
C TYR A 39 -25.13 -18.17 14.39
N GLY A 40 -25.39 -18.77 13.23
CA GLY A 40 -26.51 -19.66 12.97
C GLY A 40 -26.03 -20.97 12.37
N LEU A 41 -26.62 -22.09 12.83
CA LEU A 41 -26.41 -23.43 12.28
C LEU A 41 -27.76 -23.97 11.82
N HIS A 42 -27.82 -24.41 10.56
CA HIS A 42 -28.95 -25.07 9.95
C HIS A 42 -28.52 -26.46 9.47
N VAL A 43 -29.35 -27.46 9.71
CA VAL A 43 -29.09 -28.85 9.29
C VAL A 43 -30.38 -29.41 8.67
N SER A 44 -30.29 -30.30 7.68
CA SER A 44 -31.46 -30.96 7.08
C SER A 44 -32.24 -31.81 8.10
N GLU A 45 -33.52 -31.48 8.28
CA GLU A 45 -34.50 -32.23 9.08
C GLU A 45 -33.95 -32.74 10.43
N PRO A 46 -33.33 -31.88 11.26
CA PRO A 46 -32.71 -32.33 12.48
C PRO A 46 -33.81 -32.71 13.46
N GLY A 47 -33.68 -33.88 14.09
CA GLY A 47 -34.53 -34.27 15.21
C GLY A 47 -34.18 -33.45 16.45
N GLU A 48 -32.91 -33.51 16.86
CA GLU A 48 -32.39 -32.72 17.98
C GLU A 48 -30.96 -32.24 17.70
N ILE A 49 -30.69 -30.99 18.04
CA ILE A 49 -29.34 -30.38 18.03
C ILE A 49 -28.98 -30.03 19.47
N ARG A 50 -27.94 -30.66 20.02
CA ARG A 50 -27.38 -30.34 21.35
C ARG A 50 -25.99 -29.75 21.22
N TRP A 51 -25.73 -28.65 21.91
CA TRP A 51 -24.42 -28.04 21.98
C TRP A 51 -23.63 -28.55 23.18
N GLN A 52 -22.35 -28.86 22.95
CA GLN A 52 -21.40 -29.26 23.98
C GLN A 52 -20.01 -28.68 23.68
N GLN A 53 -19.09 -28.85 24.62
CA GLN A 53 -17.67 -28.63 24.40
C GLN A 53 -16.93 -29.97 24.45
N ASP A 54 -15.96 -30.15 23.55
CA ASP A 54 -15.04 -31.29 23.61
C ASP A 54 -13.87 -31.02 24.57
N PRO A 55 -13.01 -32.03 24.88
CA PRO A 55 -11.88 -31.83 25.79
C PRO A 55 -10.84 -30.77 25.35
N ALA A 56 -10.84 -30.37 24.08
CA ALA A 56 -9.99 -29.30 23.57
C ALA A 56 -10.66 -27.92 23.64
N GLY A 57 -11.90 -27.85 24.15
CA GLY A 57 -12.68 -26.63 24.29
C GLY A 57 -13.40 -26.20 23.02
N ASN A 58 -13.48 -27.06 22.00
CA ASN A 58 -14.16 -26.73 20.75
C ASN A 58 -15.68 -26.75 20.95
N HIS A 59 -16.39 -25.84 20.28
CA HIS A 59 -17.85 -25.87 20.24
C HIS A 59 -18.34 -26.96 19.29
N VAL A 60 -19.03 -27.97 19.81
CA VAL A 60 -19.51 -29.12 19.03
C VAL A 60 -21.03 -29.21 19.11
N ALA A 61 -21.70 -29.16 17.96
CA ALA A 61 -23.11 -29.48 17.85
C ALA A 61 -23.25 -30.98 17.57
N ARG A 62 -23.93 -31.70 18.48
CA ARG A 62 -24.36 -33.08 18.28
C ARG A 62 -25.76 -33.08 17.68
N VAL A 63 -25.88 -33.56 16.45
CA VAL A 63 -27.13 -33.61 15.69
C VAL A 63 -27.61 -35.05 15.59
N THR A 64 -28.91 -35.25 15.78
CA THR A 64 -29.56 -36.57 15.68
C THR A 64 -30.85 -36.46 14.86
N TRP A 65 -31.28 -37.58 14.27
CA TRP A 65 -32.49 -37.67 13.45
C TRP A 65 -33.49 -38.65 14.06
N ASN A 66 -34.77 -38.31 14.01
CA ASN A 66 -35.86 -39.11 14.61
C ASN A 66 -36.35 -40.25 13.69
N GLY A 67 -35.45 -40.85 12.90
CA GLY A 67 -35.75 -42.02 12.04
C GLY A 67 -36.15 -41.72 10.59
N GLY A 68 -36.14 -40.45 10.15
CA GLY A 68 -36.32 -40.07 8.75
C GLY A 68 -35.16 -40.54 7.86
N ARG A 69 -35.44 -40.82 6.59
CA ARG A 69 -34.43 -41.14 5.56
C ARG A 69 -34.21 -39.90 4.70
N LEU A 70 -32.95 -39.51 4.51
CA LEU A 70 -32.59 -38.34 3.72
C LEU A 70 -31.90 -38.76 2.42
N GLU A 71 -32.25 -38.09 1.32
CA GLU A 71 -31.53 -38.20 0.05
C GLU A 71 -30.23 -37.40 0.08
N ALA A 72 -30.20 -36.30 0.84
CA ALA A 72 -29.01 -35.50 1.07
C ALA A 72 -29.00 -34.89 2.48
N LEU A 73 -27.82 -34.86 3.09
CA LEU A 73 -27.55 -34.10 4.31
C LEU A 73 -27.02 -32.72 3.95
N GLU A 74 -27.69 -31.67 4.38
CA GLU A 74 -27.19 -30.30 4.31
C GLU A 74 -26.80 -29.80 5.69
N VAL A 75 -25.64 -29.18 5.79
CA VAL A 75 -25.16 -28.45 6.96
C VAL A 75 -24.80 -27.04 6.51
N ALA A 76 -25.55 -26.05 6.96
CA ALA A 76 -25.33 -24.65 6.61
C ALA A 76 -25.05 -23.79 7.84
N VAL A 77 -24.07 -22.89 7.72
CA VAL A 77 -23.67 -21.92 8.73
C VAL A 77 -23.80 -20.53 8.16
N GLU A 78 -24.38 -19.63 8.96
CA GLU A 78 -24.34 -18.19 8.72
C GLU A 78 -23.64 -17.52 9.90
N LEU A 79 -22.60 -16.72 9.63
CA LEU A 79 -21.70 -16.19 10.64
C LEU A 79 -21.38 -14.73 10.32
N SER A 80 -21.77 -13.81 11.21
CA SER A 80 -21.32 -12.42 11.13
C SER A 80 -20.17 -12.17 12.09
N LEU A 81 -19.11 -11.53 11.59
CA LEU A 81 -17.91 -11.25 12.37
C LEU A 81 -17.32 -9.88 12.03
N ASP A 82 -16.66 -9.26 13.01
CA ASP A 82 -15.87 -8.04 12.82
C ASP A 82 -14.39 -8.39 12.78
N LEU A 83 -13.81 -8.36 11.57
CA LEU A 83 -12.38 -8.50 11.35
C LEU A 83 -11.66 -7.18 11.61
N LYS A 84 -10.79 -7.15 12.60
CA LYS A 84 -9.85 -6.06 12.79
C LYS A 84 -8.47 -6.56 12.40
N PRO A 85 -7.67 -5.77 11.65
CA PRO A 85 -6.28 -6.13 11.40
C PRO A 85 -5.58 -6.42 12.72
N VAL A 86 -4.95 -7.59 12.82
CA VAL A 86 -4.20 -7.98 14.03
C VAL A 86 -2.73 -8.12 13.66
N ASN A 87 -1.85 -7.55 14.48
CA ASN A 87 -0.43 -7.88 14.39
C ASN A 87 -0.22 -9.29 14.97
N PRO A 88 0.19 -10.29 14.16
CA PRO A 88 0.39 -11.65 14.66
C PRO A 88 1.49 -11.75 15.72
N PHE A 89 2.39 -10.76 15.81
CA PHE A 89 3.48 -10.69 16.78
C PHE A 89 3.19 -9.82 18.00
N ASP A 90 1.95 -9.36 18.19
CA ASP A 90 1.56 -8.57 19.37
C ASP A 90 1.32 -9.47 20.58
N PHE A 91 2.41 -10.01 21.12
CA PHE A 91 2.46 -10.82 22.32
C PHE A 91 3.84 -10.70 22.99
N THR A 92 3.92 -11.11 24.24
CA THR A 92 5.18 -11.21 24.99
C THR A 92 5.40 -12.65 25.40
N LEU A 93 6.64 -13.13 25.32
CA LEU A 93 7.01 -14.43 25.85
C LEU A 93 7.42 -14.29 27.31
N ASP A 94 7.20 -15.34 28.09
CA ASP A 94 7.86 -15.47 29.38
C ASP A 94 9.37 -15.55 29.15
N ALA A 95 10.17 -14.93 30.04
CA ALA A 95 11.61 -14.79 29.85
C ALA A 95 12.33 -16.14 29.61
N PHE A 96 11.86 -17.22 30.26
CA PHE A 96 12.45 -18.56 30.09
C PHE A 96 12.12 -19.20 28.74
N ALA A 97 11.10 -18.71 28.04
CA ALA A 97 10.65 -19.21 26.74
C ALA A 97 11.13 -18.35 25.56
N GLU A 98 11.92 -17.30 25.79
CA GLU A 98 12.51 -16.49 24.71
C GLU A 98 13.52 -17.28 23.86
N GLN A 99 14.14 -18.32 24.43
CA GLN A 99 15.10 -19.21 23.78
C GLN A 99 14.60 -20.64 23.81
N THR A 100 14.59 -21.30 22.66
CA THR A 100 14.28 -22.72 22.51
C THR A 100 15.59 -23.54 22.49
N PRO A 101 15.65 -24.73 23.10
CA PRO A 101 14.59 -25.39 23.86
C PRO A 101 14.41 -24.81 25.26
N PHE A 102 13.17 -24.82 25.74
CA PHE A 102 12.81 -24.42 27.11
C PHE A 102 11.92 -25.49 27.76
N PRO A 103 11.95 -25.64 29.10
CA PRO A 103 11.02 -26.53 29.78
C PRO A 103 9.65 -25.87 29.95
N TYR A 104 8.57 -26.62 29.70
CA TYR A 104 7.20 -26.17 30.03
C TYR A 104 6.90 -26.21 31.54
N GLY A 105 7.78 -26.80 32.35
CA GLY A 105 7.64 -26.85 33.80
C GLY A 105 6.31 -27.54 34.21
N PRO A 106 5.50 -26.93 35.09
CA PRO A 106 4.21 -27.49 35.51
C PRO A 106 3.23 -27.79 34.36
N LEU A 107 3.31 -27.05 33.24
CA LEU A 107 2.42 -27.22 32.09
C LEU A 107 2.73 -28.48 31.26
N THR A 108 3.84 -29.17 31.54
CA THR A 108 4.27 -30.33 30.75
C THR A 108 3.22 -31.45 30.74
N ALA A 109 2.55 -31.70 31.86
CA ALA A 109 1.51 -32.72 31.95
C ALA A 109 0.26 -32.32 31.13
N ASP A 110 -0.18 -31.07 31.24
CA ASP A 110 -1.34 -30.57 30.51
C ASP A 110 -1.09 -30.49 28.99
N LEU A 111 0.16 -30.23 28.61
CA LEU A 111 0.59 -30.12 27.21
C LEU A 111 1.05 -31.45 26.60
N SER A 112 1.10 -32.54 27.37
CA SER A 112 1.64 -33.82 26.90
C SER A 112 0.99 -34.34 25.59
N PRO A 113 -0.32 -34.18 25.35
CA PRO A 113 -0.93 -34.60 24.08
C PRO A 113 -0.41 -33.81 22.87
N TYR A 114 0.12 -32.60 23.11
CA TYR A 114 0.58 -31.67 22.08
C TYR A 114 2.10 -31.68 21.87
N LEU A 115 2.84 -32.47 22.66
CA LEU A 115 4.29 -32.59 22.59
C LEU A 115 4.77 -33.81 21.80
N GLY A 116 4.00 -34.91 21.81
CA GLY A 116 4.39 -36.18 21.18
C GLY A 116 3.84 -36.38 19.76
N CYS A 117 4.46 -37.28 19.00
CA CYS A 117 4.01 -37.72 17.67
C CYS A 117 3.50 -39.17 17.67
N ASN A 118 2.87 -39.61 18.76
CA ASN A 118 2.49 -41.02 18.96
C ASN A 118 1.30 -41.47 18.08
N ASP A 119 0.52 -40.53 17.56
CA ASP A 119 -0.58 -40.83 16.64
C ASP A 119 -0.05 -41.13 15.23
N ALA A 120 -0.69 -42.07 14.53
CA ALA A 120 -0.28 -42.48 13.19
C ALA A 120 -0.27 -41.32 12.18
N SER A 121 -1.09 -40.29 12.38
CA SER A 121 -1.10 -39.09 11.55
C SER A 121 0.23 -38.33 11.58
N PHE A 122 1.05 -38.52 12.62
CA PHE A 122 2.37 -37.89 12.76
C PHE A 122 3.54 -38.86 12.58
N ALA A 123 3.29 -40.06 12.02
CA ALA A 123 4.34 -41.04 11.75
C ALA A 123 5.46 -40.42 10.90
N ALA A 124 6.69 -40.49 11.40
CA ALA A 124 7.88 -40.01 10.74
C ALA A 124 8.75 -41.19 10.34
N GLY A 125 9.17 -41.24 9.07
CA GLY A 125 10.15 -42.19 8.56
C GLY A 125 11.49 -41.51 8.30
N GLN A 126 12.32 -42.17 7.49
CA GLN A 126 13.68 -41.71 7.20
C GLN A 126 13.71 -40.31 6.56
N ARG A 127 12.76 -39.99 5.67
CA ARG A 127 12.73 -38.67 4.99
C ARG A 127 12.30 -37.58 5.95
N ALA A 128 11.30 -37.85 6.78
CA ALA A 128 10.86 -36.93 7.82
C ALA A 128 11.98 -36.64 8.81
N GLU A 129 12.70 -37.66 9.29
CA GLU A 129 13.85 -37.48 10.19
C GLU A 129 14.98 -36.69 9.53
N GLN A 130 15.29 -36.96 8.25
CA GLN A 130 16.28 -36.19 7.49
C GLN A 130 15.87 -34.71 7.38
N PHE A 131 14.62 -34.43 7.01
CA PHE A 131 14.11 -33.06 6.93
C PHE A 131 14.14 -32.38 8.30
N PHE A 132 13.70 -33.05 9.36
CA PHE A 132 13.78 -32.48 10.70
C PHE A 132 15.24 -32.20 11.09
N SER A 133 16.19 -33.04 10.70
CA SER A 133 17.61 -32.80 11.01
C SER A 133 18.17 -31.49 10.44
N THR A 134 17.59 -30.96 9.35
CA THR A 134 18.01 -29.69 8.73
C THR A 134 17.40 -28.46 9.40
N LEU A 135 16.35 -28.63 10.22
CA LEU A 135 15.68 -27.52 10.90
C LEU A 135 16.52 -27.00 12.09
N PRO A 136 16.41 -25.71 12.44
CA PRO A 136 17.09 -25.15 13.61
C PRO A 136 16.70 -25.90 14.89
N ARG A 137 17.68 -26.24 15.73
CA ARG A 137 17.44 -26.97 17.01
C ARG A 137 17.28 -26.04 18.21
N ALA A 138 17.87 -24.86 18.15
CA ALA A 138 17.88 -23.89 19.23
C ALA A 138 17.98 -22.46 18.69
N GLY A 139 17.62 -21.49 19.52
CA GLY A 139 17.69 -20.07 19.19
C GLY A 139 16.47 -19.31 19.72
N ALA A 140 16.35 -18.05 19.32
CA ALA A 140 15.21 -17.24 19.72
C ALA A 140 13.90 -17.89 19.22
N THR A 141 12.95 -18.10 20.14
CA THR A 141 11.78 -18.96 19.91
C THR A 141 10.92 -18.49 18.74
N VAL A 142 10.61 -17.20 18.64
CA VAL A 142 9.79 -16.67 17.53
C VAL A 142 10.50 -16.82 16.17
N PRO A 143 11.76 -16.38 15.99
CA PRO A 143 12.52 -16.68 14.76
C PRO A 143 12.61 -18.16 14.42
N LEU A 144 12.80 -19.03 15.42
CA LEU A 144 12.86 -20.48 15.21
C LEU A 144 11.54 -21.04 14.68
N VAL A 145 10.40 -20.62 15.24
CA VAL A 145 9.06 -21.00 14.76
C VAL A 145 8.84 -20.50 13.32
N THR A 146 9.19 -19.24 13.04
CA THR A 146 9.08 -18.66 11.69
C THR A 146 9.91 -19.45 10.68
N GLU A 147 11.14 -19.81 11.04
CA GLU A 147 12.04 -20.53 10.15
C GLU A 147 11.57 -21.96 9.88
N ILE A 148 11.05 -22.66 10.89
CA ILE A 148 10.43 -23.99 10.71
C ILE A 148 9.23 -23.89 9.77
N ASN A 149 8.36 -22.89 9.96
CA ASN A 149 7.19 -22.68 9.11
C ASN A 149 7.60 -22.41 7.65
N ARG A 150 8.56 -21.52 7.44
CA ARG A 150 9.13 -21.21 6.12
C ARG A 150 9.73 -22.45 5.45
N ALA A 151 10.48 -23.26 6.20
CA ALA A 151 11.08 -24.49 5.67
C ALA A 151 10.03 -25.51 5.22
N VAL A 152 8.91 -25.65 5.95
CA VAL A 152 7.80 -26.51 5.53
C VAL A 152 7.12 -25.96 4.28
N HIS A 153 6.85 -24.66 4.25
CA HIS A 153 6.25 -23.97 3.09
C HIS A 153 7.08 -24.16 1.81
N GLU A 154 8.39 -23.94 1.89
CA GLU A 154 9.30 -24.08 0.74
C GLU A 154 9.45 -25.54 0.29
N ARG A 155 9.28 -26.50 1.21
CA ARG A 155 9.48 -27.92 0.92
C ARG A 155 8.28 -28.58 0.24
N ILE A 156 7.08 -28.08 0.48
CA ILE A 156 5.81 -28.71 0.08
C ILE A 156 5.05 -27.84 -0.91
N ARG A 157 4.86 -28.34 -2.13
CA ARG A 157 4.00 -27.69 -3.12
C ARG A 157 2.52 -27.87 -2.77
N TYR A 158 1.77 -26.78 -2.63
CA TYR A 158 0.34 -26.84 -2.33
C TYR A 158 -0.50 -27.46 -3.47
N ILE A 159 -1.42 -28.37 -3.14
CA ILE A 159 -2.43 -28.96 -4.03
C ILE A 159 -3.80 -29.09 -3.33
N THR A 160 -4.89 -29.05 -4.09
CA THR A 160 -6.22 -29.46 -3.60
C THR A 160 -6.39 -30.95 -3.80
N ARG A 161 -6.93 -31.66 -2.79
CA ARG A 161 -7.13 -33.13 -2.85
C ARG A 161 -8.51 -33.48 -2.32
N GLU A 162 -9.25 -34.28 -3.10
CA GLU A 162 -10.61 -34.74 -2.77
C GLU A 162 -10.64 -35.94 -1.82
N GLU A 163 -9.54 -36.72 -1.78
CA GLU A 163 -9.43 -37.88 -0.90
C GLU A 163 -9.61 -37.47 0.57
N PRO A 164 -10.29 -38.27 1.41
CA PRO A 164 -10.44 -38.00 2.82
C PRO A 164 -9.12 -38.21 3.60
N GLY A 165 -9.07 -37.69 4.83
CA GLY A 165 -7.93 -37.92 5.76
C GLY A 165 -6.75 -36.96 5.55
N VAL A 166 -5.62 -37.24 6.21
CA VAL A 166 -4.38 -36.45 6.12
C VAL A 166 -3.23 -37.36 5.73
N TRP A 167 -2.24 -36.85 5.01
CA TRP A 167 -0.96 -37.52 4.86
C TRP A 167 -0.08 -37.26 6.07
N ASN A 168 0.64 -38.30 6.51
CA ASN A 168 1.62 -38.15 7.57
C ASN A 168 2.88 -37.42 7.06
N PRO A 169 3.80 -37.00 7.95
CA PRO A 169 5.03 -36.31 7.56
C PRO A 169 5.88 -37.04 6.51
N GLU A 170 6.01 -38.37 6.60
CA GLU A 170 6.80 -39.16 5.64
C GLU A 170 6.17 -39.14 4.24
N GLU A 171 4.86 -39.40 4.16
CA GLU A 171 4.07 -39.37 2.92
C GLU A 171 4.12 -37.99 2.27
N THR A 172 3.90 -36.93 3.05
CA THR A 172 3.89 -35.55 2.57
C THR A 172 5.25 -35.15 1.98
N LEU A 173 6.36 -35.55 2.62
CA LEU A 173 7.71 -35.28 2.14
C LEU A 173 8.15 -36.17 0.96
N GLN A 174 7.64 -37.40 0.90
CA GLN A 174 7.84 -38.30 -0.23
C GLN A 174 7.20 -37.75 -1.50
N GLU A 175 5.95 -37.28 -1.40
CA GLU A 175 5.23 -36.68 -2.51
C GLU A 175 5.76 -35.28 -2.86
N GLY A 176 6.31 -34.56 -1.87
CA GLY A 176 6.78 -33.17 -2.05
C GLY A 176 5.67 -32.17 -2.36
N ARG A 177 4.41 -32.58 -2.15
CA ARG A 177 3.19 -31.80 -2.35
C ARG A 177 2.16 -32.20 -1.31
N GLY A 178 1.16 -31.36 -1.08
CA GLY A 178 0.09 -31.65 -0.12
C GLY A 178 -0.98 -30.58 -0.08
N SER A 179 -2.12 -30.94 0.50
CA SER A 179 -3.19 -29.99 0.84
C SER A 179 -2.91 -29.29 2.17
N CYS A 180 -3.70 -28.29 2.53
CA CYS A 180 -3.48 -27.48 3.75
C CYS A 180 -3.39 -28.34 5.02
N ARG A 181 -4.21 -29.39 5.09
CA ARG A 181 -4.18 -30.39 6.17
C ARG A 181 -2.87 -31.18 6.24
N ASP A 182 -2.29 -31.55 5.10
CA ASP A 182 -1.07 -32.36 5.03
C ASP A 182 0.13 -31.49 5.47
N SER A 183 0.20 -30.25 4.97
CA SER A 183 1.22 -29.28 5.38
C SER A 183 1.10 -28.89 6.85
N ALA A 184 -0.12 -28.74 7.38
CA ALA A 184 -0.34 -28.47 8.80
C ALA A 184 0.13 -29.64 9.69
N VAL A 185 -0.11 -30.89 9.28
CA VAL A 185 0.38 -32.08 9.99
C VAL A 185 1.90 -32.13 10.02
N LEU A 186 2.57 -31.90 8.88
CA LEU A 186 4.02 -31.84 8.81
C LEU A 186 4.60 -30.72 9.70
N LEU A 187 3.96 -29.54 9.71
CA LEU A 187 4.37 -28.42 10.54
C LEU A 187 4.23 -28.73 12.04
N VAL A 188 3.11 -29.33 12.46
CA VAL A 188 2.91 -29.77 13.85
C VAL A 188 4.00 -30.77 14.25
N ALA A 189 4.31 -31.76 13.41
CA ALA A 189 5.38 -32.72 13.69
C ALA A 189 6.76 -32.05 13.80
N ALA A 190 7.06 -31.10 12.90
CA ALA A 190 8.32 -30.36 12.91
C ALA A 190 8.49 -29.51 14.19
N LEU A 191 7.44 -28.86 14.65
CA LEU A 191 7.43 -28.09 15.90
C LEU A 191 7.58 -28.99 17.13
N ARG A 192 6.83 -30.10 17.18
CA ARG A 192 6.92 -31.11 18.24
C ARG A 192 8.31 -31.75 18.32
N SER A 193 8.96 -31.93 17.17
CA SER A 193 10.36 -32.35 17.05
C SER A 193 11.35 -31.42 17.78
N ARG A 194 10.98 -30.18 18.09
CA ARG A 194 11.77 -29.21 18.88
C ARG A 194 11.33 -29.10 20.33
N GLY A 195 10.44 -29.98 20.77
CA GLY A 195 9.83 -29.91 22.09
C GLY A 195 8.87 -28.74 22.25
N LEU A 196 8.34 -28.18 21.15
CA LEU A 196 7.30 -27.16 21.19
C LEU A 196 5.93 -27.82 21.11
N ALA A 197 5.05 -27.52 22.06
CA ALA A 197 3.68 -28.01 22.06
C ALA A 197 2.91 -27.40 20.88
N ALA A 198 2.44 -28.24 19.97
CA ALA A 198 1.72 -27.81 18.77
C ALA A 198 0.45 -28.63 18.54
N ARG A 199 -0.57 -28.02 17.93
CA ARG A 199 -1.87 -28.63 17.65
C ARG A 199 -2.34 -28.34 16.23
N PHE A 200 -3.14 -29.26 15.70
CA PHE A 200 -3.79 -29.11 14.39
C PHE A 200 -5.03 -28.24 14.54
N VAL A 201 -5.26 -27.34 13.59
CA VAL A 201 -6.42 -26.47 13.55
C VAL A 201 -7.17 -26.66 12.24
N SER A 202 -8.49 -26.84 12.33
CA SER A 202 -9.42 -26.69 11.21
C SER A 202 -10.23 -25.42 11.42
N GLY A 203 -10.33 -24.59 10.38
CA GLY A 203 -11.12 -23.37 10.47
C GLY A 203 -11.47 -22.74 9.14
N TYR A 204 -12.01 -21.53 9.19
CA TYR A 204 -12.20 -20.72 7.99
C TYR A 204 -10.95 -19.88 7.73
N LEU A 205 -10.54 -19.83 6.47
CA LEU A 205 -9.65 -18.81 5.96
C LEU A 205 -10.48 -17.83 5.12
N VAL A 206 -10.58 -16.62 5.64
CA VAL A 206 -11.15 -15.48 4.92
C VAL A 206 -10.00 -14.74 4.26
N GLN A 207 -9.92 -14.84 2.94
CA GLN A 207 -9.04 -14.00 2.14
C GLN A 207 -9.92 -12.99 1.45
N LEU A 208 -9.67 -11.73 1.71
CA LEU A 208 -10.43 -10.66 1.11
C LEU A 208 -9.72 -10.29 -0.17
N ALA A 209 -10.45 -10.18 -1.27
CA ALA A 209 -9.89 -9.56 -2.45
C ALA A 209 -9.49 -8.16 -2.07
N ASP A 210 -8.28 -7.81 -2.48
CA ASP A 210 -8.00 -6.42 -2.68
C ASP A 210 -9.06 -5.91 -3.66
N GLU A 211 -9.74 -4.84 -3.26
CA GLU A 211 -10.61 -4.06 -4.15
C GLU A 211 -9.79 -3.47 -5.32
N ALA A 212 -8.49 -3.80 -5.37
CA ALA A 212 -7.49 -3.54 -6.39
C ALA A 212 -7.05 -4.84 -7.08
N ARG A 213 -7.48 -5.13 -8.32
CA ARG A 213 -6.74 -6.10 -9.15
C ARG A 213 -5.48 -5.46 -9.76
N LEU A 214 -4.27 -5.76 -9.31
CA LEU A 214 -3.03 -5.51 -10.06
C LEU A 214 -2.62 -6.81 -10.82
N PRO A 215 -2.12 -6.78 -12.06
CA PRO A 215 -1.55 -7.87 -12.81
C PRO A 215 -0.06 -7.82 -12.64
N ASP A 216 0.47 -9.01 -12.78
CA ASP A 216 1.85 -9.35 -12.55
C ASP A 216 2.24 -9.27 -11.06
N GLN A 217 1.27 -9.22 -10.14
CA GLN A 217 1.46 -9.75 -8.78
C GLN A 217 1.29 -11.26 -8.77
N ALA A 218 2.02 -11.92 -7.88
CA ALA A 218 1.46 -13.09 -7.22
C ALA A 218 0.21 -12.62 -6.47
N THR A 219 -0.93 -12.72 -7.15
CA THR A 219 -2.21 -12.19 -6.69
C THR A 219 -2.57 -12.83 -5.36
N GLY A 220 -3.07 -12.02 -4.42
CA GLY A 220 -4.01 -12.53 -3.43
C GLY A 220 -5.25 -13.11 -4.14
N VAL A 221 -6.32 -13.33 -3.41
CA VAL A 221 -7.54 -13.86 -4.04
C VAL A 221 -8.21 -12.80 -4.94
N SER A 222 -8.65 -13.19 -6.14
CA SER A 222 -9.24 -12.29 -7.16
C SER A 222 -10.67 -11.80 -6.83
N SER A 223 -11.25 -12.38 -5.78
CA SER A 223 -12.55 -12.06 -5.18
C SER A 223 -12.45 -12.33 -3.68
N ASP A 224 -13.34 -11.80 -2.85
CA ASP A 224 -13.41 -12.25 -1.46
C ASP A 224 -13.66 -13.77 -1.45
N VAL A 225 -12.72 -14.52 -0.90
CA VAL A 225 -12.72 -15.98 -0.84
C VAL A 225 -12.91 -16.41 0.60
N LEU A 226 -13.86 -17.31 0.79
CA LEU A 226 -14.04 -18.08 2.00
C LEU A 226 -13.73 -19.53 1.66
N ALA A 227 -12.82 -20.13 2.41
CA ALA A 227 -12.54 -21.56 2.32
C ALA A 227 -12.42 -22.18 3.71
N LEU A 228 -12.73 -23.47 3.78
CA LEU A 228 -12.22 -24.31 4.87
C LEU A 228 -10.71 -24.46 4.69
N HIS A 229 -9.97 -24.28 5.77
CA HIS A 229 -8.52 -24.30 5.79
C HIS A 229 -8.01 -25.03 7.03
N ALA A 230 -6.74 -25.43 6.97
CA ALA A 230 -6.06 -26.05 8.08
C ALA A 230 -4.66 -25.46 8.28
N TRP A 231 -4.28 -25.29 9.54
CA TRP A 231 -2.98 -24.73 9.95
C TRP A 231 -2.55 -25.33 11.31
N ALA A 232 -1.38 -24.92 11.81
CA ALA A 232 -0.88 -25.35 13.11
C ALA A 232 -0.96 -24.21 14.13
N GLU A 233 -1.25 -24.53 15.38
CA GLU A 233 -1.05 -23.61 16.50
C GLU A 233 0.06 -24.12 17.41
N VAL A 234 0.98 -23.24 17.80
CA VAL A 234 2.07 -23.53 18.75
C VAL A 234 1.81 -22.81 20.07
N PHE A 235 1.95 -23.52 21.20
CA PHE A 235 1.79 -22.94 22.52
C PHE A 235 3.12 -22.34 23.01
N LEU A 236 3.14 -21.03 23.17
CA LEU A 236 4.30 -20.28 23.64
C LEU A 236 3.98 -19.65 25.00
N PRO A 237 4.70 -19.97 26.09
CA PRO A 237 4.48 -19.36 27.39
C PRO A 237 4.54 -17.82 27.32
N GLY A 238 3.58 -17.14 27.96
CA GLY A 238 3.34 -15.70 27.84
C GLY A 238 2.42 -15.28 26.67
N ALA A 239 2.46 -15.99 25.53
CA ALA A 239 1.65 -15.66 24.34
C ALA A 239 0.40 -16.55 24.17
N GLY A 240 0.42 -17.76 24.71
CA GLY A 240 -0.63 -18.76 24.50
C GLY A 240 -0.51 -19.48 23.16
N TRP A 241 -1.65 -19.92 22.61
CA TRP A 241 -1.71 -20.60 21.31
C TRP A 241 -1.59 -19.59 20.17
N MET A 242 -0.55 -19.76 19.36
CA MET A 242 -0.21 -18.88 18.24
C MET A 242 -0.33 -19.64 16.92
N GLY A 243 -1.15 -19.13 16.00
CA GLY A 243 -1.35 -19.74 14.69
C GLY A 243 -0.20 -19.49 13.71
N VAL A 244 0.22 -20.54 13.03
CA VAL A 244 1.21 -20.55 11.95
C VAL A 244 0.69 -21.40 10.79
N ASP A 245 0.70 -20.83 9.59
CA ASP A 245 0.16 -21.46 8.39
C ASP A 245 1.28 -21.87 7.44
N ALA A 246 1.44 -23.19 7.29
CA ALA A 246 2.42 -23.83 6.42
C ALA A 246 2.17 -23.54 4.94
N THR A 247 0.93 -23.24 4.54
CA THR A 247 0.59 -22.98 3.14
C THR A 247 1.03 -21.59 2.69
N SER A 248 1.06 -20.62 3.59
CA SER A 248 1.57 -19.27 3.33
C SER A 248 3.00 -19.04 3.83
N GLY A 249 3.50 -19.88 4.76
CA GLY A 249 4.79 -19.66 5.42
C GLY A 249 4.74 -18.53 6.47
N LEU A 250 3.55 -18.05 6.84
CA LEU A 250 3.34 -16.90 7.71
C LEU A 250 2.64 -17.27 9.02
N PHE A 251 2.69 -16.37 9.99
CA PHE A 251 1.78 -16.43 11.15
C PHE A 251 0.35 -16.10 10.72
N CYS A 252 -0.63 -16.73 11.37
CA CYS A 252 -2.03 -16.51 11.09
C CYS A 252 -2.46 -15.07 11.41
N GLY A 253 -2.96 -14.36 10.39
CA GLY A 253 -3.59 -13.04 10.53
C GLY A 253 -5.09 -13.12 10.87
N GLU A 254 -5.78 -11.98 10.85
CA GLU A 254 -7.19 -11.85 11.24
C GLU A 254 -8.16 -12.72 10.42
N GLY A 255 -7.81 -13.05 9.17
CA GLY A 255 -8.62 -13.91 8.29
C GLY A 255 -8.68 -15.38 8.73
N HIS A 256 -7.84 -15.80 9.69
CA HIS A 256 -7.85 -17.17 10.21
C HIS A 256 -8.83 -17.27 11.38
N VAL A 257 -9.98 -17.89 11.14
CA VAL A 257 -11.03 -18.08 12.14
C VAL A 257 -11.03 -19.55 12.58
N PRO A 258 -10.37 -19.91 13.70
CA PRO A 258 -10.32 -21.29 14.16
C PRO A 258 -11.72 -21.79 14.51
N LEU A 259 -12.05 -23.01 14.09
CA LEU A 259 -13.32 -23.67 14.42
C LEU A 259 -13.10 -24.83 15.39
N ALA A 260 -12.13 -25.70 15.07
CA ALA A 260 -11.75 -26.84 15.90
C ALA A 260 -10.23 -26.98 15.98
N CYS A 261 -9.70 -27.15 17.19
CA CYS A 261 -8.29 -27.39 17.46
C CYS A 261 -8.13 -28.72 18.17
N SER A 262 -7.13 -29.51 17.80
CA SER A 262 -6.90 -30.83 18.41
C SER A 262 -5.44 -31.26 18.35
N ALA A 263 -5.03 -32.06 19.35
CA ALA A 263 -3.75 -32.76 19.32
C ALA A 263 -3.66 -33.78 18.17
N ILE A 264 -4.82 -34.32 17.75
CA ILE A 264 -4.99 -35.35 16.71
C ILE A 264 -5.84 -34.76 15.58
N PRO A 265 -5.36 -34.73 14.32
CA PRO A 265 -6.05 -34.06 13.21
C PRO A 265 -7.49 -34.55 12.97
N PHE A 266 -7.73 -35.87 13.07
CA PHE A 266 -9.05 -36.46 12.84
C PHE A 266 -10.14 -35.88 13.76
N LEU A 267 -9.82 -35.57 15.01
CA LEU A 267 -10.78 -35.02 15.98
C LEU A 267 -11.16 -33.56 15.70
N ALA A 268 -10.44 -32.88 14.80
CA ALA A 268 -10.77 -31.54 14.33
C ALA A 268 -11.61 -31.56 13.04
N ALA A 269 -12.11 -32.72 12.59
CA ALA A 269 -12.94 -32.81 11.40
C ALA A 269 -14.20 -31.92 11.51
N PRO A 270 -14.51 -31.08 10.49
CA PRO A 270 -15.63 -30.14 10.54
C PRO A 270 -17.00 -30.78 10.71
N VAL A 271 -17.22 -31.93 10.06
CA VAL A 271 -18.41 -32.77 10.20
C VAL A 271 -17.96 -34.22 10.31
N GLU A 272 -18.46 -34.92 11.32
CA GLU A 272 -18.18 -36.32 11.59
C GLU A 272 -19.50 -37.02 11.90
N GLY A 273 -19.74 -38.22 11.38
CA GLY A 273 -20.97 -38.93 11.66
C GLY A 273 -21.03 -40.28 10.96
N THR A 274 -22.15 -40.96 11.15
CA THR A 274 -22.40 -42.27 10.57
C THR A 274 -23.66 -42.24 9.71
N SER A 275 -23.66 -43.01 8.64
CA SER A 275 -24.78 -43.18 7.73
C SER A 275 -24.88 -44.64 7.29
N GLU A 276 -26.09 -45.10 6.96
CA GLU A 276 -26.32 -46.49 6.51
C GLU A 276 -25.48 -46.84 5.26
N VAL A 277 -25.26 -45.86 4.40
CA VAL A 277 -24.38 -45.94 3.22
C VAL A 277 -23.52 -44.68 3.15
N ALA A 278 -22.33 -44.79 2.57
CA ALA A 278 -21.47 -43.64 2.34
C ALA A 278 -22.12 -42.67 1.34
N ALA A 279 -21.87 -41.37 1.52
CA ALA A 279 -22.26 -40.37 0.54
C ALA A 279 -21.51 -40.61 -0.78
N THR A 280 -22.21 -40.46 -1.90
CA THR A 280 -21.62 -40.56 -3.25
C THR A 280 -20.88 -39.30 -3.65
N SER A 281 -21.29 -38.14 -3.12
CA SER A 281 -20.65 -36.86 -3.40
C SER A 281 -20.78 -35.93 -2.20
N VAL A 282 -19.79 -35.04 -2.08
CA VAL A 282 -19.81 -33.94 -1.11
C VAL A 282 -19.52 -32.66 -1.87
N SER A 283 -20.41 -31.68 -1.72
CA SER A 283 -20.24 -30.35 -2.29
C SER A 283 -20.17 -29.29 -1.19
N PHE A 284 -19.35 -28.27 -1.42
CA PHE A 284 -19.19 -27.12 -0.53
C PHE A 284 -19.54 -25.86 -1.30
N ASP A 285 -20.42 -25.04 -0.73
CA ASP A 285 -20.80 -23.74 -1.24
C ASP A 285 -20.53 -22.69 -0.16
N MET A 286 -19.57 -21.82 -0.39
CA MET A 286 -19.06 -20.87 0.60
C MET A 286 -19.00 -19.46 0.03
N HIS A 287 -19.61 -18.50 0.73
CA HIS A 287 -19.70 -17.10 0.33
C HIS A 287 -19.29 -16.19 1.46
N VAL A 288 -18.64 -15.09 1.12
CA VAL A 288 -18.32 -14.00 2.04
C VAL A 288 -18.82 -12.69 1.44
N ARG A 289 -19.45 -11.86 2.26
CA ARG A 289 -19.90 -10.52 1.88
C ARG A 289 -19.54 -9.49 2.95
N ARG A 290 -19.14 -8.31 2.51
CA ARG A 290 -18.87 -7.16 3.39
C ARG A 290 -20.20 -6.50 3.79
N LEU A 291 -20.38 -6.21 5.07
CA LEU A 291 -21.56 -5.52 5.58
C LEU A 291 -21.29 -4.01 5.67
N SER A 292 -22.13 -3.17 5.05
CA SER A 292 -22.03 -1.71 5.14
C SER A 292 -22.48 -1.20 6.51
N ASN A 293 -21.77 -0.22 7.07
CA ASN A 293 -22.15 0.42 8.32
C ASN A 293 -23.30 1.41 8.08
N ALA A 294 -24.55 1.01 8.35
CA ALA A 294 -25.59 1.95 8.73
C ALA A 294 -25.32 2.38 10.19
N GLY A 295 -24.82 3.60 10.41
CA GLY A 295 -24.58 4.13 11.75
C GLY A 295 -25.88 4.55 12.44
N PRO A 296 -26.00 4.44 13.78
CA PRO A 296 -26.95 5.25 14.52
C PRO A 296 -26.38 6.66 14.75
N ALA A 297 -27.26 7.65 14.59
CA ALA A 297 -27.03 9.07 14.68
C ALA A 297 -26.51 9.54 16.06
N ALA A 298 -25.74 10.63 16.02
CA ALA A 298 -25.29 11.38 17.18
C ALA A 298 -26.43 12.24 17.78
N SER A 299 -26.46 12.30 19.10
CA SER A 299 -27.10 13.32 19.95
C SER A 299 -26.39 13.24 21.30
N GLY A 300 -25.97 14.28 22.03
CA GLY A 300 -26.08 15.73 21.93
C GLY A 300 -25.66 16.26 23.31
N ASP A 301 -24.83 17.31 23.31
CA ASP A 301 -24.58 18.37 24.31
C ASP A 301 -24.47 18.14 25.84
N GLY A 302 -23.47 18.82 26.42
CA GLY A 302 -23.44 19.26 27.83
C GLY A 302 -22.04 19.53 28.40
N PRO A 303 -21.65 20.80 28.70
CA PRO A 303 -20.27 21.20 29.04
C PRO A 303 -20.00 21.26 30.56
N LEU A 304 -18.72 21.40 30.96
CA LEU A 304 -18.22 22.38 31.97
C LEU A 304 -16.74 22.13 32.37
N GLY A 305 -15.91 23.14 32.14
CA GLY A 305 -15.00 23.77 33.12
C GLY A 305 -13.87 22.97 33.79
N GLY A 306 -12.62 23.36 33.52
CA GLY A 306 -11.47 23.08 34.37
C GLY A 306 -10.16 23.59 33.78
N GLU A 307 -9.72 24.78 34.20
CA GLU A 307 -8.44 25.41 33.83
C GLU A 307 -7.21 24.58 34.26
N PRO A 308 -6.07 24.68 33.54
CA PRO A 308 -4.88 23.90 33.84
C PRO A 308 -4.01 24.57 34.92
N SER A 309 -3.78 23.85 36.02
CA SER A 309 -2.79 24.20 37.04
C SER A 309 -1.36 24.06 36.50
N SER A 310 -0.60 25.14 36.67
CA SER A 310 0.81 25.32 36.35
C SER A 310 1.71 24.36 37.15
N ARG A 311 2.41 23.45 36.45
CA ARG A 311 3.60 22.77 36.99
C ARG A 311 4.85 23.32 36.34
N LYS A 312 5.68 23.95 37.17
CA LYS A 312 7.06 24.37 36.86
C LYS A 312 7.90 23.16 36.43
N PRO A 313 8.83 23.31 35.47
CA PRO A 313 9.76 22.23 35.12
C PRO A 313 10.74 21.99 36.27
N SER A 314 10.72 20.78 36.83
CA SER A 314 11.71 20.34 37.82
C SER A 314 12.86 19.60 37.12
N ALA A 315 14.04 20.21 37.15
CA ALA A 315 15.35 19.55 37.24
C ALA A 315 15.59 18.26 36.43
N ILE A 316 15.33 18.29 35.13
CA ILE A 316 15.97 17.41 34.13
C ILE A 316 16.65 18.30 33.09
N GLU A 317 17.54 19.19 33.55
CA GLU A 317 18.28 20.12 32.67
C GLU A 317 19.81 20.03 32.86
N ARG A 318 20.32 18.96 33.51
CA ARG A 318 21.77 18.75 33.67
C ARG A 318 22.19 17.28 33.56
N ARG A 319 21.71 16.55 32.56
CA ARG A 319 22.18 15.19 32.24
C ARG A 319 22.23 14.86 30.74
N ALA A 320 22.44 15.86 29.88
CA ALA A 320 22.64 15.65 28.44
C ALA A 320 24.10 15.75 27.99
N SER A 321 25.07 15.95 28.90
CA SER A 321 26.47 16.15 28.51
C SER A 321 27.51 15.23 29.15
N GLU A 322 27.16 14.33 30.08
CA GLU A 322 28.17 13.41 30.65
C GLU A 322 27.55 12.04 31.03
N GLY A 323 28.00 10.97 30.34
CA GLY A 323 28.04 9.60 30.88
C GLY A 323 26.97 8.58 30.47
N SER A 324 27.16 7.90 29.33
CA SER A 324 26.89 6.46 29.14
C SER A 324 27.30 6.06 27.71
N GLY A 325 28.40 5.31 27.56
CA GLY A 325 28.94 4.86 26.26
C GLY A 325 28.08 3.84 25.52
N ARG A 326 26.87 4.24 25.09
CA ARG A 326 26.04 3.50 24.14
C ARG A 326 26.06 4.24 22.81
N ALA A 327 26.54 3.57 21.75
CA ALA A 327 26.51 4.10 20.39
C ALA A 327 25.05 4.31 19.93
N ASN A 328 24.75 5.52 19.51
CA ASN A 328 23.48 5.94 18.92
C ASN A 328 23.51 5.71 17.39
N VAL A 329 22.33 5.43 16.82
CA VAL A 329 22.12 5.18 15.39
C VAL A 329 22.68 6.27 14.45
N LEU A 330 22.80 7.52 14.92
CA LEU A 330 23.34 8.65 14.15
C LEU A 330 24.83 8.93 14.38
N ASP A 331 25.53 8.21 15.27
CA ASP A 331 26.89 8.58 15.70
C ASP A 331 27.93 8.49 14.58
N LYS A 332 27.72 7.65 13.58
CA LYS A 332 28.60 7.48 12.40
C LYS A 332 28.17 8.32 11.20
N TYR A 333 27.16 9.17 11.34
CA TYR A 333 26.63 9.96 10.24
C TYR A 333 27.54 11.15 9.95
N GLU A 334 28.02 11.26 8.71
CA GLU A 334 28.77 12.41 8.23
C GLU A 334 28.06 13.03 7.02
N PRO A 335 27.65 14.31 7.07
CA PRO A 335 27.10 15.02 5.93
C PRO A 335 28.08 15.11 4.76
N ILE A 336 27.57 15.05 3.51
CA ILE A 336 28.43 15.20 2.32
C ILE A 336 28.90 16.67 2.21
N PRO A 337 30.22 16.94 2.17
CA PRO A 337 30.74 18.30 2.04
C PRO A 337 30.21 19.01 0.78
N GLY A 338 29.85 20.29 0.92
CA GLY A 338 29.33 21.09 -0.19
C GLY A 338 27.88 20.80 -0.56
N THR A 339 27.16 20.01 0.25
CA THR A 339 25.71 19.75 0.09
C THR A 339 24.93 20.31 1.29
N HIS A 340 23.66 20.63 1.09
CA HIS A 340 22.76 20.95 2.19
C HIS A 340 22.28 19.65 2.85
N ASP A 341 22.53 19.49 4.14
CA ASP A 341 22.00 18.37 4.92
C ASP A 341 20.66 18.76 5.59
N GLU A 342 19.67 17.88 5.45
CA GLU A 342 18.32 18.11 5.97
C GLU A 342 18.24 18.09 7.50
N LEU A 343 19.15 17.40 8.21
CA LEU A 343 19.12 17.28 9.67
C LEU A 343 20.28 18.01 10.37
N PHE A 344 21.40 18.21 9.68
CA PHE A 344 22.61 18.81 10.24
C PHE A 344 22.88 20.22 9.69
N GLU A 345 23.43 21.06 10.55
CA GLU A 345 24.07 22.32 10.22
C GLU A 345 25.59 22.15 10.45
N GLY A 346 26.37 22.25 9.37
CA GLY A 346 27.79 21.89 9.42
C GLY A 346 28.02 20.37 9.60
N ARG A 347 29.13 19.98 10.23
CA ARG A 347 29.55 18.56 10.32
C ARG A 347 28.93 17.76 11.47
N SER A 348 28.46 18.40 12.55
CA SER A 348 28.07 17.66 13.77
C SER A 348 26.95 18.31 14.59
N THR A 349 26.41 19.46 14.17
CA THR A 349 25.37 20.15 14.95
C THR A 349 24.01 19.86 14.34
N PHE A 350 23.09 19.28 15.11
CA PHE A 350 21.70 19.15 14.68
C PHE A 350 21.04 20.51 14.54
N ARG A 351 20.22 20.67 13.50
CA ARG A 351 19.36 21.83 13.35
C ARG A 351 18.45 21.98 14.58
N PRO A 352 18.47 23.12 15.29
CA PRO A 352 17.77 23.28 16.57
C PRO A 352 16.28 22.95 16.53
N GLU A 353 15.62 23.29 15.42
CA GLU A 353 14.19 23.05 15.18
C GLU A 353 13.79 21.56 15.17
N PHE A 354 14.76 20.65 15.03
CA PHE A 354 14.52 19.21 14.97
C PHE A 354 14.98 18.45 16.22
N ARG A 355 15.58 19.14 17.19
CA ARG A 355 16.23 18.50 18.36
C ARG A 355 15.31 17.54 19.10
N THR A 356 14.05 17.91 19.34
CA THR A 356 13.08 17.08 20.07
C THR A 356 12.71 15.82 19.30
N ALA A 357 12.47 15.94 17.99
CA ALA A 357 12.16 14.81 17.11
C ALA A 357 13.37 13.86 16.99
N LEU A 358 14.57 14.42 16.88
CA LEU A 358 15.81 13.70 16.71
C LEU A 358 16.27 12.99 17.99
N ALA A 359 16.06 13.58 19.17
CA ALA A 359 16.42 12.94 20.44
C ALA A 359 15.75 11.58 20.63
N ALA A 360 14.48 11.43 20.21
CA ALA A 360 13.75 10.17 20.30
C ALA A 360 14.21 9.13 19.27
N LEU A 361 14.67 9.56 18.09
CA LEU A 361 15.26 8.69 17.07
C LEU A 361 16.68 8.24 17.46
N ALA A 362 17.48 9.19 17.97
CA ALA A 362 18.86 9.01 18.40
C ALA A 362 19.01 8.17 19.68
N ALA A 363 17.95 8.05 20.48
CA ALA A 363 17.97 7.21 21.67
C ALA A 363 18.08 5.69 21.38
N ARG A 364 17.99 5.27 20.12
CA ARG A 364 18.06 3.87 19.70
C ARG A 364 19.48 3.48 19.29
N THR A 365 19.86 2.26 19.63
CA THR A 365 21.07 1.62 19.10
C THR A 365 20.88 1.22 17.62
N PRO A 366 21.95 1.08 16.82
CA PRO A 366 21.86 0.57 15.45
C PRO A 366 21.09 -0.75 15.33
N THR A 367 21.30 -1.68 16.27
CA THR A 367 20.62 -2.98 16.30
C THR A 367 19.11 -2.87 16.59
N GLU A 368 18.69 -1.97 17.47
CA GLU A 368 17.25 -1.69 17.69
C GLU A 368 16.62 -1.04 16.47
N PHE A 369 17.36 -0.18 15.77
CA PHE A 369 16.90 0.47 14.57
C PHE A 369 16.75 -0.54 13.41
N ALA A 370 17.72 -1.42 13.21
CA ALA A 370 17.67 -2.50 12.21
C ALA A 370 16.43 -3.40 12.39
N ARG A 371 16.11 -3.77 13.64
CA ARG A 371 14.87 -4.51 13.97
C ARG A 371 13.61 -3.73 13.59
N SER A 372 13.61 -2.42 13.81
CA SER A 372 12.50 -1.55 13.44
C SER A 372 12.32 -1.45 11.93
N VAL A 373 13.42 -1.44 11.17
CA VAL A 373 13.40 -1.48 9.70
C VAL A 373 12.80 -2.79 9.21
N ALA A 374 13.23 -3.94 9.75
CA ALA A 374 12.66 -5.24 9.38
C ALA A 374 11.14 -5.32 9.65
N LEU A 375 10.68 -4.77 10.78
CA LEU A 375 9.25 -4.68 11.09
C LEU A 375 8.48 -3.78 10.11
N ALA A 376 9.08 -2.66 9.68
CA ALA A 376 8.48 -1.75 8.71
C ALA A 376 8.30 -2.43 7.34
N GLU A 377 9.29 -3.22 6.90
CA GLU A 377 9.23 -3.94 5.64
C GLU A 377 8.19 -5.06 5.64
N LEU A 378 8.10 -5.79 6.75
CA LEU A 378 7.07 -6.80 6.93
C LEU A 378 5.66 -6.16 6.94
N ALA A 379 5.51 -4.98 7.55
CA ALA A 379 4.25 -4.24 7.53
C ALA A 379 3.85 -3.83 6.10
N LEU A 380 4.78 -3.32 5.31
CA LEU A 380 4.54 -2.94 3.91
C LEU A 380 4.18 -4.14 3.03
N LEU A 381 4.85 -5.28 3.24
CA LEU A 381 4.51 -6.55 2.59
C LEU A 381 3.08 -6.99 2.89
N ASN A 382 2.71 -7.02 4.17
CA ASN A 382 1.38 -7.46 4.61
C ASN A 382 0.26 -6.53 4.15
N GLN A 383 0.58 -5.27 3.84
CA GLN A 383 -0.37 -4.28 3.33
C GLN A 383 -0.48 -4.26 1.80
N GLY A 384 0.27 -5.11 1.09
CA GLY A 384 0.28 -5.15 -0.37
C GLY A 384 0.87 -3.89 -1.01
N VAL A 385 1.75 -3.16 -0.31
CA VAL A 385 2.38 -1.94 -0.83
C VAL A 385 3.51 -2.32 -1.77
N THR A 386 3.19 -2.50 -3.03
CA THR A 386 4.08 -3.04 -4.07
C THR A 386 4.23 -2.10 -5.27
N PHE A 387 5.24 -2.37 -6.09
CA PHE A 387 5.43 -1.74 -7.39
C PHE A 387 5.93 -2.76 -8.42
N SER A 388 5.46 -2.66 -9.66
CA SER A 388 5.93 -3.45 -10.79
C SER A 388 7.21 -2.83 -11.38
N VAL A 389 8.35 -3.50 -11.27
CA VAL A 389 9.62 -3.05 -11.85
C VAL A 389 9.75 -3.60 -13.28
N MET A 390 9.67 -2.72 -14.28
CA MET A 390 9.73 -3.05 -15.73
C MET A 390 11.09 -3.58 -16.24
N LYS A 391 12.03 -3.97 -15.36
CA LYS A 391 13.40 -4.40 -15.73
C LYS A 391 13.63 -5.92 -15.72
N SER A 392 12.63 -6.73 -15.41
CA SER A 392 12.71 -8.19 -15.53
C SER A 392 11.54 -8.71 -16.35
N ASP A 393 11.81 -9.58 -17.32
CA ASP A 393 10.80 -10.36 -18.09
C ASP A 393 9.94 -11.30 -17.20
N GLN A 394 10.18 -11.27 -15.89
CA GLN A 394 9.30 -11.76 -14.85
C GLN A 394 8.73 -10.53 -14.16
N GLY A 395 7.46 -10.23 -14.41
CA GLY A 395 6.71 -9.26 -13.63
C GLY A 395 6.59 -9.76 -12.19
N THR A 396 7.64 -9.53 -11.40
CA THR A 396 7.66 -9.79 -9.96
C THR A 396 7.42 -8.46 -9.27
N GLU A 397 6.26 -8.31 -8.64
CA GLU A 397 6.01 -7.17 -7.78
C GLU A 397 6.97 -7.14 -6.60
N LYS A 398 7.61 -5.99 -6.39
CA LYS A 398 8.56 -5.76 -5.31
C LYS A 398 7.99 -4.75 -4.34
N ILE A 399 8.31 -4.92 -3.06
CA ILE A 399 8.03 -3.90 -2.05
C ILE A 399 8.71 -2.61 -2.47
N PHE A 400 7.97 -1.50 -2.40
CA PHE A 400 8.55 -0.20 -2.60
C PHE A 400 9.62 0.05 -1.50
N PRO A 401 10.92 0.24 -1.83
CA PRO A 401 11.96 0.38 -0.81
C PRO A 401 11.68 1.58 0.11
N PHE A 402 11.55 1.34 1.41
CA PHE A 402 11.19 2.34 2.39
C PHE A 402 12.32 2.56 3.39
N CYS A 403 12.71 3.82 3.58
CA CYS A 403 13.63 4.20 4.63
C CYS A 403 12.86 4.77 5.83
N LEU A 404 13.04 4.13 6.97
CA LEU A 404 12.35 4.45 8.22
C LEU A 404 12.77 5.82 8.81
N LEU A 405 13.92 6.37 8.43
CA LEU A 405 14.34 7.72 8.86
C LEU A 405 13.56 8.79 8.07
N PRO A 406 12.73 9.60 8.74
CA PRO A 406 11.88 10.58 8.07
C PRO A 406 12.69 11.80 7.61
N ARG A 407 12.19 12.49 6.59
CA ARG A 407 12.61 13.84 6.25
C ARG A 407 11.81 14.83 7.10
N LEU A 408 12.48 15.65 7.90
CA LEU A 408 11.82 16.64 8.76
C LEU A 408 11.72 18.00 8.05
N ILE A 409 10.58 18.67 8.19
CA ILE A 409 10.36 20.04 7.71
C ILE A 409 9.71 20.84 8.84
N SER A 410 10.32 21.97 9.20
CA SER A 410 9.79 22.86 10.25
C SER A 410 8.47 23.50 9.83
N ALA A 411 7.65 23.89 10.80
CA ALA A 411 6.38 24.56 10.54
C ALA A 411 6.57 25.85 9.71
N ALA A 412 7.57 26.66 10.03
CA ALA A 412 7.92 27.87 9.29
C ALA A 412 8.35 27.56 7.85
N GLY A 413 9.28 26.61 7.67
CA GLY A 413 9.75 26.22 6.35
C GLY A 413 8.65 25.62 5.47
N TRP A 414 7.68 24.92 6.08
CA TRP A 414 6.50 24.43 5.37
C TRP A 414 5.54 25.55 4.99
N ASN A 415 5.29 26.51 5.86
CA ASN A 415 4.38 27.63 5.57
C ASN A 415 4.86 28.46 4.36
N ASP A 416 6.17 28.72 4.27
CA ASP A 416 6.75 29.42 3.11
C ASP A 416 6.62 28.59 1.83
N LEU A 417 6.86 27.28 1.94
CA LEU A 417 6.70 26.36 0.82
C LEU A 417 5.25 26.30 0.34
N GLU A 418 4.30 26.15 1.27
CA GLU A 418 2.85 26.10 1.00
C GLU A 418 2.38 27.37 0.27
N ARG A 419 2.79 28.56 0.73
CA ARG A 419 2.47 29.83 0.05
C ARG A 419 2.96 29.86 -1.39
N GLY A 420 4.20 29.43 -1.61
CA GLY A 420 4.79 29.42 -2.95
C GLY A 420 4.16 28.37 -3.88
N LEU A 421 3.81 27.19 -3.37
CA LEU A 421 3.11 26.16 -4.12
C LEU A 421 1.69 26.62 -4.52
N VAL A 422 0.98 27.29 -3.60
CA VAL A 422 -0.34 27.90 -3.86
C VAL A 422 -0.27 28.99 -4.94
N GLN A 423 0.73 29.86 -4.90
CA GLN A 423 0.94 30.87 -5.93
C GLN A 423 1.19 30.21 -7.30
N ARG A 424 2.12 29.25 -7.36
CA ARG A 424 2.49 28.58 -8.59
C ARG A 424 1.32 27.86 -9.24
N ILE A 425 0.52 27.12 -8.48
CA ILE A 425 -0.62 26.36 -9.04
C ILE A 425 -1.75 27.28 -9.53
N ARG A 426 -1.95 28.45 -8.90
CA ARG A 426 -2.90 29.46 -9.40
C ARG A 426 -2.46 30.01 -10.75
N ALA A 427 -1.19 30.36 -10.90
CA ALA A 427 -0.65 30.85 -12.18
C ALA A 427 -0.75 29.78 -13.28
N LEU A 428 -0.42 28.52 -12.98
CA LEU A 428 -0.53 27.40 -13.93
C LEU A 428 -2.00 27.14 -14.33
N SER A 429 -2.94 27.25 -13.40
CA SER A 429 -4.37 27.11 -13.71
C SER A 429 -4.84 28.23 -14.65
N LEU A 430 -4.46 29.49 -14.36
CA LEU A 430 -4.80 30.65 -15.20
C LEU A 430 -4.16 30.55 -16.59
N PHE A 431 -2.92 30.06 -16.66
CA PHE A 431 -2.25 29.76 -17.93
C PHE A 431 -3.03 28.76 -18.77
N LEU A 432 -3.46 27.64 -18.18
CA LEU A 432 -4.24 26.63 -18.89
C LEU A 432 -5.60 27.18 -19.35
N ASP A 433 -6.28 27.96 -18.51
CA ASP A 433 -7.55 28.60 -18.90
C ASP A 433 -7.37 29.59 -20.05
N ASP A 434 -6.28 30.37 -20.04
CA ASP A 434 -5.96 31.32 -21.10
C ASP A 434 -5.57 30.62 -22.41
N VAL A 435 -4.72 29.58 -22.36
CA VAL A 435 -4.27 28.82 -23.54
C VAL A 435 -5.42 28.15 -24.28
N TYR A 436 -6.43 27.66 -23.57
CA TYR A 436 -7.65 27.10 -24.16
C TYR A 436 -8.76 28.14 -24.37
N GLY A 437 -8.54 29.39 -23.98
CA GLY A 437 -9.46 30.52 -24.11
C GLY A 437 -8.93 31.60 -25.06
N GLU A 438 -8.70 32.79 -24.51
CA GLU A 438 -8.35 34.02 -25.23
C GLU A 438 -6.89 34.07 -25.70
N GLN A 439 -6.00 33.31 -25.07
CA GLN A 439 -4.57 33.23 -25.36
C GLN A 439 -3.84 34.58 -25.21
N ARG A 440 -4.20 35.36 -24.18
CA ARG A 440 -3.64 36.69 -23.90
C ARG A 440 -2.13 36.65 -23.70
N ILE A 441 -1.62 35.69 -22.93
CA ILE A 441 -0.17 35.55 -22.69
C ILE A 441 0.63 35.29 -23.98
N LEU A 442 0.00 34.65 -24.98
CA LEU A 442 0.59 34.41 -26.29
C LEU A 442 0.46 35.62 -27.21
N ALA A 443 -0.67 36.34 -27.14
CA ALA A 443 -0.92 37.54 -27.92
C ALA A 443 0.02 38.69 -27.51
N GLU A 444 0.33 38.80 -26.22
CA GLU A 444 1.26 39.79 -25.67
C GLU A 444 2.74 39.36 -25.77
N GLY A 445 3.02 38.21 -26.40
CA GLY A 445 4.38 37.76 -26.68
C GLY A 445 5.20 37.36 -25.45
N LYS A 446 4.56 37.16 -24.29
CA LYS A 446 5.23 36.75 -23.04
C LYS A 446 5.77 35.33 -23.12
N ILE A 447 5.07 34.46 -23.85
CA ILE A 447 5.51 33.10 -24.18
C ILE A 447 5.40 32.91 -25.71
N PRO A 448 6.40 32.34 -26.39
CA PRO A 448 6.34 32.10 -27.82
C PRO A 448 5.13 31.23 -28.18
N ARG A 449 4.29 31.72 -29.10
CA ARG A 449 3.08 31.02 -29.55
C ARG A 449 3.37 29.62 -30.05
N ASP A 450 4.39 29.47 -30.90
CA ASP A 450 4.72 28.19 -31.51
C ASP A 450 5.15 27.17 -30.46
N LEU A 451 5.82 27.60 -29.39
CA LEU A 451 6.24 26.72 -28.29
C LEU A 451 5.04 26.04 -27.63
N VAL A 452 3.99 26.81 -27.33
CA VAL A 452 2.78 26.31 -26.66
C VAL A 452 1.88 25.56 -27.63
N LEU A 453 1.55 26.14 -28.78
CA LEU A 453 0.58 25.54 -29.71
C LEU A 453 1.12 24.33 -30.49
N GLY A 454 2.44 24.24 -30.63
CA GLY A 454 3.10 23.08 -31.23
C GLY A 454 3.52 21.99 -30.23
N ALA A 455 3.23 22.18 -28.93
CA ALA A 455 3.55 21.17 -27.92
C ALA A 455 2.72 19.90 -28.15
N LYS A 456 3.34 18.72 -27.97
CA LYS A 456 2.70 17.42 -28.18
C LYS A 456 1.41 17.23 -27.37
N HIS A 457 1.35 17.83 -26.19
CA HIS A 457 0.23 17.71 -25.26
C HIS A 457 -0.74 18.90 -25.31
N TYR A 458 -0.56 19.85 -26.23
CA TYR A 458 -1.60 20.81 -26.54
C TYR A 458 -2.69 20.15 -27.38
N LEU A 459 -3.95 20.34 -26.98
CA LEU A 459 -5.11 19.73 -27.65
C LEU A 459 -5.99 20.81 -28.28
N PRO A 460 -5.81 21.18 -29.57
CA PRO A 460 -6.52 22.28 -30.21
C PRO A 460 -8.05 22.17 -30.12
N ASN A 461 -8.56 20.94 -30.16
CA ASN A 461 -9.98 20.62 -30.10
C ASN A 461 -10.63 20.95 -28.73
N LEU A 462 -9.84 21.24 -27.69
CA LEU A 462 -10.35 21.66 -26.39
C LEU A 462 -10.52 23.17 -26.28
N ARG A 463 -10.12 23.94 -27.30
CA ARG A 463 -10.27 25.39 -27.29
C ARG A 463 -11.74 25.79 -27.21
N GLY A 464 -12.07 26.70 -26.30
CA GLY A 464 -13.44 27.14 -26.02
C GLY A 464 -14.24 26.21 -25.10
N ILE A 465 -13.73 25.01 -24.78
CA ILE A 465 -14.38 24.10 -23.83
C ILE A 465 -14.02 24.52 -22.40
N LYS A 466 -15.03 24.90 -21.62
CA LYS A 466 -14.89 25.19 -20.19
C LYS A 466 -15.14 23.92 -19.37
N PRO A 467 -14.19 23.48 -18.54
CA PRO A 467 -14.41 22.35 -17.63
C PRO A 467 -15.59 22.63 -16.71
N PRO A 468 -16.42 21.61 -16.41
CA PRO A 468 -17.40 21.72 -15.33
C PRO A 468 -16.77 22.16 -14.03
N GLY A 469 -17.44 23.09 -13.34
CA GLY A 469 -16.93 23.68 -12.11
C GLY A 469 -15.81 24.71 -12.29
N GLY A 470 -15.33 24.95 -13.51
CA GLY A 470 -14.34 26.00 -13.81
C GLY A 470 -12.93 25.70 -13.31
N VAL A 471 -12.61 24.43 -13.00
CA VAL A 471 -11.30 24.00 -12.51
C VAL A 471 -10.69 23.03 -13.50
N ARG A 472 -9.44 23.27 -13.92
CA ARG A 472 -8.69 22.37 -14.82
C ARG A 472 -7.75 21.42 -14.06
N VAL A 473 -7.01 21.99 -13.11
CA VAL A 473 -5.96 21.28 -12.37
C VAL A 473 -6.50 20.90 -11.01
N HIS A 474 -7.07 19.71 -10.87
CA HIS A 474 -7.71 19.28 -9.63
C HIS A 474 -6.71 18.68 -8.64
N LEU A 475 -5.70 17.99 -9.17
CA LEU A 475 -4.58 17.41 -8.46
C LEU A 475 -3.28 17.85 -9.13
N SER A 476 -2.25 18.17 -8.35
CA SER A 476 -0.91 18.35 -8.88
C SER A 476 0.15 17.76 -7.95
N GLY A 477 1.25 17.29 -8.54
CA GLY A 477 2.47 16.93 -7.82
C GLY A 477 3.60 17.83 -8.28
N ILE A 478 4.22 18.56 -7.36
CA ILE A 478 5.30 19.51 -7.71
C ILE A 478 6.60 18.94 -7.20
N ASP A 479 7.54 18.63 -8.09
CA ASP A 479 8.84 18.10 -7.71
C ASP A 479 9.76 19.22 -7.25
N LEU A 480 10.24 19.10 -6.02
CA LEU A 480 11.11 20.06 -5.37
C LEU A 480 12.43 19.40 -4.99
N ILE A 481 13.50 20.14 -5.23
CA ILE A 481 14.82 19.85 -4.71
C ILE A 481 15.25 20.97 -3.78
N ARG A 482 16.23 20.71 -2.93
CA ARG A 482 16.87 21.75 -2.11
C ARG A 482 18.33 21.82 -2.51
N ASP A 483 18.77 23.01 -2.90
CA ASP A 483 20.14 23.24 -3.38
C ASP A 483 21.15 23.33 -2.21
N PRO A 484 22.47 23.42 -2.47
CA PRO A 484 23.48 23.56 -1.41
C PRO A 484 23.32 24.78 -0.51
N ALA A 485 22.60 25.82 -0.96
CA ALA A 485 22.29 26.99 -0.15
C ALA A 485 21.04 26.80 0.72
N GLY A 486 20.42 25.62 0.70
CA GLY A 486 19.20 25.32 1.44
C GLY A 486 17.92 25.86 0.79
N THR A 487 18.02 26.40 -0.43
CA THR A 487 16.89 27.00 -1.14
C THR A 487 16.08 25.92 -1.85
N TYR A 488 14.78 25.89 -1.65
CA TYR A 488 13.88 25.04 -2.43
C TYR A 488 13.79 25.53 -3.87
N ARG A 489 13.93 24.59 -4.81
CA ARG A 489 13.77 24.84 -6.24
C ARG A 489 12.78 23.85 -6.83
N VAL A 490 11.82 24.35 -7.59
CA VAL A 490 10.98 23.50 -8.43
C VAL A 490 11.85 22.88 -9.52
N LEU A 491 11.71 21.58 -9.72
CA LEU A 491 12.35 20.80 -10.76
C LEU A 491 11.39 20.48 -11.90
N GLU A 492 10.15 20.12 -11.56
CA GLU A 492 9.11 19.67 -12.50
C GLU A 492 7.72 19.87 -11.89
N ASP A 493 6.75 20.22 -12.71
CA ASP A 493 5.33 20.27 -12.35
C ASP A 493 4.65 19.03 -12.95
N ASN A 494 3.76 18.34 -12.22
CA ASN A 494 3.03 17.18 -12.74
C ASN A 494 1.53 17.48 -12.67
N LEU A 495 0.92 17.83 -13.83
CA LEU A 495 -0.45 18.36 -13.91
C LEU A 495 -1.42 17.46 -14.69
N ARG A 496 -0.91 16.34 -15.22
CA ARG A 496 -1.71 15.31 -15.91
C ARG A 496 -2.33 14.33 -14.91
N THR A 497 -1.65 13.22 -14.64
CA THR A 497 -2.11 12.15 -13.75
C THR A 497 -1.06 11.89 -12.66
N PRO A 498 -0.80 12.88 -11.76
CA PRO A 498 0.25 12.74 -10.75
C PRO A 498 -0.02 11.53 -9.84
N SER A 499 1.02 10.74 -9.59
CA SER A 499 0.97 9.56 -8.74
C SER A 499 1.93 9.66 -7.55
N GLY A 500 1.72 8.79 -6.57
CA GLY A 500 2.62 8.52 -5.44
C GLY A 500 2.09 8.96 -4.06
N VAL A 501 0.88 9.51 -3.99
CA VAL A 501 0.27 9.95 -2.73
C VAL A 501 -0.11 8.76 -1.84
N SER A 502 -0.42 7.60 -2.43
CA SER A 502 -0.64 6.35 -1.68
C SER A 502 0.58 6.01 -0.80
N TYR A 503 1.80 6.14 -1.34
CA TYR A 503 3.03 5.95 -0.58
C TYR A 503 3.20 6.96 0.54
N VAL A 504 2.74 8.22 0.37
CA VAL A 504 2.78 9.21 1.46
C VAL A 504 1.93 8.73 2.65
N LEU A 505 0.76 8.20 2.36
CA LEU A 505 -0.18 7.70 3.37
C LEU A 505 0.35 6.42 4.04
N GLU A 506 0.86 5.48 3.25
CA GLU A 506 1.43 4.23 3.78
C GLU A 506 2.72 4.47 4.58
N ASN A 507 3.64 5.29 4.07
CA ASN A 507 4.85 5.69 4.79
C ASN A 507 4.52 6.31 6.15
N ARG A 508 3.45 7.12 6.20
CA ARG A 508 2.97 7.71 7.45
C ARG A 508 2.42 6.66 8.41
N LEU A 509 1.61 5.74 7.92
CA LEU A 509 1.02 4.67 8.74
C LEU A 509 2.12 3.79 9.35
N VAL A 510 3.09 3.38 8.54
CA VAL A 510 4.25 2.58 8.97
C VAL A 510 5.10 3.36 9.97
N SER A 511 5.42 4.62 9.69
CA SER A 511 6.20 5.47 10.60
C SER A 511 5.51 5.64 11.95
N LYS A 512 4.19 5.87 11.97
CA LYS A 512 3.41 5.98 13.22
C LYS A 512 3.41 4.67 14.00
N ARG A 513 3.36 3.52 13.32
CA ARG A 513 3.34 2.19 13.94
C ARG A 513 4.70 1.80 14.52
N VAL A 514 5.79 2.07 13.80
CA VAL A 514 7.15 1.62 14.14
C VAL A 514 7.92 2.64 15.01
N LEU A 515 7.61 3.93 14.88
CA LEU A 515 8.26 5.04 15.59
C LEU A 515 7.29 5.87 16.45
N PRO A 516 6.39 5.28 17.26
CA PRO A 516 5.30 6.03 17.90
C PRO A 516 5.80 7.16 18.82
N ARG A 517 6.85 6.91 19.62
CA ARG A 517 7.43 7.93 20.53
C ARG A 517 8.05 9.10 19.78
N ALA A 518 8.81 8.83 18.71
CA ALA A 518 9.41 9.89 17.89
C ALA A 518 8.36 10.69 17.12
N PHE A 519 7.33 10.00 16.63
CA PHE A 519 6.21 10.61 15.93
C PHE A 519 5.41 11.57 16.84
N GLU A 520 5.13 11.15 18.07
CA GLU A 520 4.44 11.99 19.07
C GLU A 520 5.31 13.18 19.51
N ALA A 521 6.58 12.93 19.82
CA ALA A 521 7.52 13.97 20.24
C ALA A 521 7.73 15.05 19.17
N ALA A 522 7.69 14.66 17.89
CA ALA A 522 7.83 15.56 16.76
C ALA A 522 6.57 16.39 16.44
N ARG A 523 5.39 16.09 17.04
CA ARG A 523 4.11 16.76 16.75
C ARG A 523 3.81 16.85 15.24
N VAL A 524 3.96 15.73 14.54
CA VAL A 524 3.82 15.66 13.08
C VAL A 524 2.38 15.96 12.62
N ARG A 525 2.21 16.86 11.65
CA ARG A 525 0.90 17.16 11.05
C ARG A 525 0.32 15.94 10.33
N ARG A 526 -0.99 15.79 10.40
CA ARG A 526 -1.75 14.68 9.80
C ARG A 526 -1.76 14.74 8.27
N VAL A 527 -1.72 13.58 7.62
CA VAL A 527 -1.89 13.44 6.14
C VAL A 527 -3.02 12.47 5.77
N ASP A 528 -3.54 11.71 6.74
CA ASP A 528 -4.57 10.67 6.59
C ASP A 528 -5.92 11.18 6.06
N HIS A 529 -6.16 12.49 6.13
CA HIS A 529 -7.38 13.12 5.62
C HIS A 529 -7.32 13.45 4.12
N TYR A 530 -6.21 13.15 3.43
CA TYR A 530 -6.07 13.40 1.99
C TYR A 530 -7.19 12.77 1.14
N PRO A 531 -7.55 11.47 1.28
CA PRO A 531 -8.60 10.88 0.46
C PRO A 531 -9.95 11.60 0.63
N ALA A 532 -10.32 11.95 1.86
CA ALA A 532 -11.53 12.71 2.13
C ALA A 532 -11.51 14.09 1.46
N ARG A 533 -10.39 14.81 1.53
CA ARG A 533 -10.19 16.10 0.84
C ARG A 533 -10.22 15.97 -0.69
N LEU A 534 -9.68 14.88 -1.23
CA LEU A 534 -9.74 14.59 -2.65
C LEU A 534 -11.18 14.34 -3.09
N ALA A 535 -11.93 13.50 -2.35
CA ALA A 535 -13.34 13.26 -2.64
C ALA A 535 -14.19 14.55 -2.56
N GLU A 536 -13.94 15.41 -1.57
CA GLU A 536 -14.53 16.76 -1.46
C GLU A 536 -14.21 17.61 -2.69
N THR A 537 -12.94 17.66 -3.09
CA THR A 537 -12.45 18.39 -4.27
C THR A 537 -13.15 17.93 -5.54
N LEU A 538 -13.21 16.62 -5.77
CA LEU A 538 -13.89 16.00 -6.92
C LEU A 538 -15.39 16.31 -6.92
N ARG A 539 -16.07 16.21 -5.76
CA ARG A 539 -17.50 16.56 -5.67
C ARG A 539 -17.75 18.04 -5.94
N SER A 540 -16.83 18.93 -5.56
CA SER A 540 -17.00 20.38 -5.72
C SER A 540 -17.16 20.82 -7.18
N VAL A 541 -16.56 20.08 -8.12
CA VAL A 541 -16.60 20.37 -9.57
C VAL A 541 -17.75 19.65 -10.28
N SER A 542 -18.57 18.89 -9.56
CA SER A 542 -19.70 18.17 -10.13
C SER A 542 -20.70 19.12 -10.81
N PRO A 543 -21.23 18.76 -11.98
CA PRO A 543 -22.35 19.47 -12.60
C PRO A 543 -23.70 19.20 -11.90
N ALA A 544 -23.76 18.24 -10.97
CA ALA A 544 -24.96 17.91 -10.20
C ALA A 544 -24.87 18.40 -8.75
N PRO A 545 -26.01 18.58 -8.06
CA PRO A 545 -26.05 18.85 -6.62
C PRO A 545 -25.31 17.78 -5.81
N PRO A 546 -24.77 18.11 -4.61
CA PRO A 546 -23.98 17.19 -3.79
C PRO A 546 -24.65 15.82 -3.55
N ASP A 547 -25.96 15.81 -3.26
CA ASP A 547 -26.71 14.59 -2.90
C ASP A 547 -26.96 13.65 -4.09
N ALA A 548 -26.83 14.17 -5.33
CA ALA A 548 -26.98 13.40 -6.56
C ALA A 548 -25.63 13.13 -7.26
N SER A 549 -24.53 13.65 -6.71
CA SER A 549 -23.21 13.62 -7.33
C SER A 549 -22.57 12.24 -7.19
N THR A 550 -22.49 11.53 -8.31
CA THR A 550 -21.77 10.25 -8.41
C THR A 550 -20.38 10.48 -8.98
N VAL A 551 -19.37 10.12 -8.18
CA VAL A 551 -17.95 10.19 -8.51
C VAL A 551 -17.42 8.76 -8.72
N VAL A 552 -16.63 8.54 -9.76
CA VAL A 552 -15.96 7.25 -10.03
C VAL A 552 -14.48 7.49 -10.35
N LEU A 553 -13.65 6.46 -10.13
CA LEU A 553 -12.25 6.47 -10.53
C LEU A 553 -12.07 5.59 -11.77
N LEU A 554 -11.74 6.19 -12.92
CA LEU A 554 -11.46 5.47 -14.15
C LEU A 554 -10.00 5.02 -14.18
N THR A 555 -9.80 3.71 -14.15
CA THR A 555 -8.48 3.08 -14.23
C THR A 555 -8.26 2.44 -15.61
N PRO A 556 -7.02 2.43 -16.15
CA PRO A 556 -6.67 1.68 -17.37
C PRO A 556 -6.71 0.16 -17.16
N GLY A 557 -7.17 -0.28 -16.00
CA GLY A 557 -7.18 -1.67 -15.61
C GLY A 557 -5.85 -2.07 -15.01
N PRO A 558 -5.74 -3.36 -14.71
CA PRO A 558 -4.85 -3.81 -13.69
C PRO A 558 -3.38 -3.56 -14.17
N TYR A 559 -3.03 -3.78 -15.45
CA TYR A 559 -1.64 -3.92 -15.95
C TYR A 559 -0.81 -2.62 -15.88
N ASN A 560 -1.34 -1.59 -15.23
CA ASN A 560 -0.68 -0.33 -14.99
C ASN A 560 0.09 -0.36 -13.67
N SER A 561 1.37 0.02 -13.71
CA SER A 561 2.25 0.09 -12.53
C SER A 561 1.74 0.92 -11.34
N ALA A 562 0.78 1.82 -11.54
CA ALA A 562 0.19 2.64 -10.49
C ALA A 562 -1.19 2.13 -10.03
N TYR A 563 -1.65 0.95 -10.47
CA TYR A 563 -3.00 0.51 -10.16
C TYR A 563 -3.23 0.24 -8.66
N PHE A 564 -2.22 -0.17 -7.89
CA PHE A 564 -2.30 -0.21 -6.42
C PHE A 564 -2.87 1.10 -5.87
N GLU A 565 -2.30 2.23 -6.32
CA GLU A 565 -2.74 3.54 -5.89
C GLU A 565 -4.16 3.86 -6.35
N HIS A 566 -4.54 3.46 -7.56
CA HIS A 566 -5.88 3.71 -8.10
C HIS A 566 -6.92 3.10 -7.19
N SER A 567 -6.77 1.82 -6.89
CA SER A 567 -7.75 1.15 -6.03
C SER A 567 -7.64 1.59 -4.57
N PHE A 568 -6.43 1.79 -4.05
CA PHE A 568 -6.24 2.32 -2.70
C PHE A 568 -7.02 3.63 -2.51
N LEU A 569 -6.91 4.55 -3.47
CA LEU A 569 -7.63 5.82 -3.46
C LEU A 569 -9.14 5.64 -3.67
N ALA A 570 -9.59 4.76 -4.57
CA ALA A 570 -11.01 4.47 -4.75
C ALA A 570 -11.66 3.95 -3.46
N ARG A 571 -11.04 2.93 -2.84
CA ARG A 571 -11.45 2.33 -1.57
C ARG A 571 -11.49 3.35 -0.44
N THR A 572 -10.42 4.13 -0.26
CA THR A 572 -10.34 5.11 0.85
C THR A 572 -11.26 6.31 0.68
N MET A 573 -11.59 6.69 -0.56
CA MET A 573 -12.62 7.70 -0.85
C MET A 573 -14.05 7.17 -0.77
N GLY A 574 -14.23 5.84 -0.81
CA GLY A 574 -15.54 5.20 -0.92
C GLY A 574 -16.22 5.49 -2.26
N ILE A 575 -15.46 5.47 -3.36
CA ILE A 575 -15.97 5.64 -4.73
C ILE A 575 -15.71 4.39 -5.56
N GLU A 576 -16.50 4.19 -6.61
CA GLU A 576 -16.36 3.03 -7.50
C GLU A 576 -15.05 3.10 -8.29
N LEU A 577 -14.27 2.02 -8.28
CA LEU A 577 -13.16 1.80 -9.20
C LEU A 577 -13.72 1.16 -10.48
N VAL A 578 -13.56 1.83 -11.62
CA VAL A 578 -14.20 1.43 -12.88
C VAL A 578 -13.20 1.37 -14.02
N GLU A 579 -13.40 0.43 -14.92
CA GLU A 579 -12.72 0.38 -16.21
C GLU A 579 -13.63 0.97 -17.30
N ALA A 580 -13.08 1.16 -18.50
CA ALA A 580 -13.84 1.73 -19.61
C ALA A 580 -15.08 0.90 -19.99
N ALA A 581 -15.02 -0.43 -19.83
CA ALA A 581 -16.12 -1.34 -20.13
C ALA A 581 -17.35 -1.14 -19.22
N ASP A 582 -17.14 -0.63 -18.00
CA ASP A 582 -18.20 -0.37 -17.02
C ASP A 582 -18.98 0.91 -17.33
N LEU A 583 -18.43 1.77 -18.20
CA LEU A 583 -18.99 3.06 -18.55
C LEU A 583 -19.50 3.07 -19.99
N TRP A 584 -20.57 3.82 -20.24
CA TRP A 584 -20.97 4.17 -21.60
C TRP A 584 -21.59 5.57 -21.65
N VAL A 585 -21.64 6.14 -22.84
CA VAL A 585 -22.28 7.43 -23.10
C VAL A 585 -23.59 7.22 -23.83
N ASP A 586 -24.66 7.83 -23.31
CA ASP A 586 -26.01 7.86 -23.90
C ASP A 586 -26.59 9.26 -23.67
N ASP A 587 -27.13 9.91 -24.71
CA ASP A 587 -27.59 11.31 -24.68
C ASP A 587 -26.52 12.30 -24.14
N ASP A 588 -25.26 12.12 -24.55
CA ASP A 588 -24.08 12.86 -24.08
C ASP A 588 -23.95 12.89 -22.54
N LYS A 589 -24.45 11.85 -21.88
CA LYS A 589 -24.37 11.62 -20.45
C LYS A 589 -23.63 10.29 -20.24
N VAL A 590 -22.71 10.26 -19.29
CA VAL A 590 -21.99 9.06 -18.86
C VAL A 590 -22.81 8.26 -17.85
N TRP A 591 -22.86 6.96 -18.05
CA TRP A 591 -23.59 6.02 -17.21
C TRP A 591 -22.66 4.88 -16.78
N LEU A 592 -22.86 4.41 -15.55
CA LEU A 592 -22.20 3.25 -14.94
C LEU A 592 -23.11 2.04 -15.00
N ARG A 593 -22.55 0.88 -15.40
CA ARG A 593 -23.27 -0.40 -15.47
C ARG A 593 -23.36 -0.97 -14.06
N THR A 594 -24.57 -1.22 -13.58
CA THR A 594 -24.78 -1.90 -12.30
C THR A 594 -25.87 -2.97 -12.47
N THR A 595 -25.88 -3.97 -11.60
CA THR A 595 -26.89 -5.04 -11.60
C THR A 595 -28.30 -4.52 -11.29
N LEU A 596 -28.41 -3.38 -10.59
CA LEU A 596 -29.69 -2.73 -10.26
C LEU A 596 -30.16 -1.73 -11.33
N GLY A 597 -29.41 -1.60 -12.44
CA GLY A 597 -29.70 -0.66 -13.53
C GLY A 597 -28.59 0.38 -13.74
N ARG A 598 -28.85 1.35 -14.62
CA ARG A 598 -27.87 2.38 -14.96
C ARG A 598 -27.78 3.46 -13.87
N ARG A 599 -26.56 3.82 -13.45
CA ARG A 599 -26.33 4.95 -12.54
C ARG A 599 -25.65 6.08 -13.28
N ARG A 600 -26.13 7.32 -13.10
CA ARG A 600 -25.57 8.50 -13.77
C ARG A 600 -24.22 8.88 -13.14
N VAL A 601 -23.18 9.03 -13.95
CA VAL A 601 -21.84 9.48 -13.50
C VAL A 601 -21.66 10.98 -13.79
N HIS A 602 -21.18 11.71 -12.80
CA HIS A 602 -21.06 13.18 -12.85
C HIS A 602 -19.61 13.65 -12.79
N VAL A 603 -18.74 12.90 -12.13
CA VAL A 603 -17.31 13.20 -12.03
C VAL A 603 -16.52 11.93 -12.23
N ILE A 604 -15.50 11.99 -13.08
CA ILE A 604 -14.55 10.90 -13.31
C ILE A 604 -13.17 11.38 -12.89
N TYR A 605 -12.63 10.78 -11.83
CA TYR A 605 -11.21 10.88 -11.52
C TYR A 605 -10.46 9.94 -12.44
N ARG A 606 -9.85 10.48 -13.50
CA ARG A 606 -9.17 9.69 -14.51
C ARG A 606 -7.73 9.38 -14.10
N ARG A 607 -7.35 8.12 -14.25
CA ARG A 607 -5.96 7.64 -14.13
C ARG A 607 -5.39 7.15 -15.46
N THR A 608 -6.08 7.48 -16.55
CA THR A 608 -5.71 7.15 -17.92
C THR A 608 -5.19 8.39 -18.65
N ASP A 609 -4.20 8.19 -19.51
CA ASP A 609 -3.66 9.25 -20.37
C ASP A 609 -4.69 9.70 -21.42
N GLU A 610 -4.64 10.98 -21.77
CA GLU A 610 -5.60 11.70 -22.62
C GLU A 610 -5.76 11.04 -23.99
N ALA A 611 -4.65 10.59 -24.57
CA ALA A 611 -4.64 9.91 -25.86
C ALA A 611 -5.54 8.67 -25.89
N PHE A 612 -5.80 8.05 -24.75
CA PHE A 612 -6.58 6.82 -24.62
C PHE A 612 -7.99 7.05 -24.06
N LEU A 613 -8.37 8.27 -23.66
CA LEU A 613 -9.63 8.53 -22.94
C LEU A 613 -10.89 8.30 -23.77
N ASP A 614 -10.87 8.65 -25.05
CA ASP A 614 -12.05 8.57 -25.93
C ASP A 614 -11.63 8.20 -27.37
N PRO A 615 -11.99 7.00 -27.85
CA PRO A 615 -11.65 6.57 -29.20
C PRO A 615 -12.38 7.33 -30.32
N GLU A 616 -13.41 8.15 -30.03
CA GLU A 616 -13.99 9.05 -31.03
C GLU A 616 -13.11 10.26 -31.33
N MET A 617 -12.40 10.77 -30.31
CA MET A 617 -11.66 12.03 -30.40
C MET A 617 -10.15 11.83 -30.54
N PHE A 618 -9.60 10.78 -29.91
CA PHE A 618 -8.16 10.53 -29.84
C PHE A 618 -7.78 9.24 -30.57
N ARG A 619 -7.20 8.26 -29.87
CA ARG A 619 -6.80 6.98 -30.44
C ARG A 619 -8.00 6.06 -30.68
N LYS A 620 -8.32 5.85 -31.95
CA LYS A 620 -9.40 4.95 -32.40
C LYS A 620 -9.21 3.49 -31.94
N ASP A 621 -7.97 3.07 -31.70
CA ASP A 621 -7.58 1.73 -31.26
C ASP A 621 -7.55 1.59 -29.72
N SER A 622 -7.96 2.61 -28.96
CA SER A 622 -8.01 2.54 -27.50
C SER A 622 -9.16 1.66 -27.01
N PHE A 623 -8.84 0.62 -26.23
CA PHE A 623 -9.82 -0.22 -25.50
C PHE A 623 -10.03 0.20 -24.05
N ILE A 624 -9.20 1.11 -23.53
CA ILE A 624 -9.22 1.59 -22.14
C ILE A 624 -9.86 2.98 -22.00
N GLY A 625 -10.54 3.43 -23.07
CA GLY A 625 -11.26 4.70 -23.15
C GLY A 625 -12.76 4.53 -23.30
N VAL A 626 -13.52 5.54 -22.89
CA VAL A 626 -14.99 5.55 -22.98
C VAL A 626 -15.41 6.34 -24.21
N ARG A 627 -16.04 5.65 -25.15
CA ARG A 627 -16.49 6.24 -26.41
C ARG A 627 -17.51 7.36 -26.19
N GLY A 628 -17.25 8.55 -26.75
CA GLY A 628 -18.12 9.72 -26.65
C GLY A 628 -17.98 10.52 -25.35
N LEU A 629 -17.03 10.15 -24.48
CA LEU A 629 -16.77 10.82 -23.21
C LEU A 629 -16.45 12.30 -23.39
N MET A 630 -15.68 12.65 -24.42
CA MET A 630 -15.28 14.04 -24.66
C MET A 630 -16.46 14.90 -25.11
N ARG A 631 -17.46 14.34 -25.79
CA ARG A 631 -18.71 15.06 -26.12
C ARG A 631 -19.50 15.38 -24.85
N ALA A 632 -19.63 14.40 -23.95
CA ALA A 632 -20.29 14.58 -22.66
C ALA A 632 -19.58 15.66 -21.81
N TYR A 633 -18.24 15.62 -21.78
CA TYR A 633 -17.42 16.63 -21.12
C TYR A 633 -17.60 18.01 -21.73
N ALA A 634 -17.56 18.12 -23.06
CA ALA A 634 -17.73 19.38 -23.79
C ALA A 634 -19.09 20.06 -23.54
N LYS A 635 -20.16 19.27 -23.39
CA LYS A 635 -21.50 19.76 -23.03
C LYS A 635 -21.67 20.09 -21.54
N GLY A 636 -20.64 19.87 -20.72
CA GLY A 636 -20.67 20.10 -19.29
C GLY A 636 -21.41 19.03 -18.48
N ASN A 637 -21.70 17.87 -19.07
CA ASN A 637 -22.49 16.81 -18.45
C ASN A 637 -21.66 15.90 -17.51
N VAL A 638 -20.32 15.95 -17.58
CA VAL A 638 -19.41 15.18 -16.72
C VAL A 638 -18.13 15.97 -16.50
N ALA A 639 -17.65 16.05 -15.26
CA ALA A 639 -16.34 16.62 -14.94
C ALA A 639 -15.25 15.55 -15.05
N LEU A 640 -14.10 15.91 -15.62
CA LEU A 640 -12.91 15.06 -15.68
C LEU A 640 -11.82 15.66 -14.79
N ALA A 641 -11.34 14.87 -13.83
CA ALA A 641 -10.27 15.27 -12.93
C ALA A 641 -9.03 14.39 -13.18
N ASN A 642 -7.87 14.95 -13.55
CA ASN A 642 -7.68 16.32 -14.07
C ASN A 642 -8.35 16.51 -15.44
N ALA A 643 -8.59 17.77 -15.80
CA ALA A 643 -9.10 18.09 -17.14
C ALA A 643 -8.10 17.62 -18.21
N PRO A 644 -8.56 17.19 -19.39
CA PRO A 644 -7.68 16.96 -20.53
C PRO A 644 -7.00 18.25 -21.00
N GLY A 645 -5.80 18.12 -21.58
CA GLY A 645 -5.01 19.21 -22.12
C GLY A 645 -4.09 19.90 -21.12
N ASN A 646 -3.99 19.41 -19.88
CA ASN A 646 -3.09 20.00 -18.88
C ASN A 646 -1.61 19.80 -19.21
N GLY A 647 -1.28 18.82 -20.08
CA GLY A 647 0.10 18.48 -20.40
C GLY A 647 0.90 19.57 -21.12
N VAL A 648 0.25 20.63 -21.61
CA VAL A 648 0.94 21.80 -22.16
C VAL A 648 1.60 22.65 -21.06
N ALA A 649 1.10 22.58 -19.82
CA ALA A 649 1.61 23.36 -18.70
C ALA A 649 2.70 22.64 -17.89
N ASP A 650 2.81 21.31 -18.00
CA ASP A 650 3.95 20.53 -17.49
C ASP A 650 5.03 20.21 -18.54
N ASP A 651 4.91 20.80 -19.74
CA ASP A 651 5.93 20.71 -20.78
C ASP A 651 7.27 21.33 -20.29
N LYS A 652 8.37 20.61 -20.52
CA LYS A 652 9.71 20.99 -20.02
C LYS A 652 10.20 22.33 -20.56
N ALA A 653 9.77 22.74 -21.75
CA ALA A 653 10.12 24.03 -22.30
C ALA A 653 9.19 25.15 -21.77
N VAL A 654 7.90 24.85 -21.58
CA VAL A 654 6.94 25.78 -20.96
C VAL A 654 7.28 26.05 -19.50
N TYR A 655 7.85 25.08 -18.79
CA TYR A 655 8.36 25.21 -17.42
C TYR A 655 9.28 26.44 -17.23
N ALA A 656 10.09 26.80 -18.23
CA ALA A 656 10.98 27.97 -18.16
C ALA A 656 10.22 29.30 -18.02
N PHE A 657 8.93 29.34 -18.39
CA PHE A 657 8.10 30.54 -18.40
C PHE A 657 7.15 30.66 -17.21
N VAL A 658 7.08 29.67 -16.31
CA VAL A 658 6.20 29.76 -15.12
C VAL A 658 6.45 31.02 -14.27
N PRO A 659 7.69 31.53 -14.11
CA PRO A 659 7.93 32.81 -13.46
C PRO A 659 7.22 33.98 -14.15
N GLU A 660 7.21 34.00 -15.48
CA GLU A 660 6.51 35.01 -16.27
C GLU A 660 4.99 34.82 -16.17
N MET A 661 4.49 33.58 -16.08
CA MET A 661 3.07 33.33 -15.83
C MET A 661 2.62 33.92 -14.49
N ILE A 662 3.42 33.76 -13.43
CA ILE A 662 3.13 34.32 -12.11
C ILE A 662 3.05 35.85 -12.19
N ARG A 663 4.03 36.49 -12.82
CA ARG A 663 4.04 37.95 -13.01
C ARG A 663 2.85 38.42 -13.84
N PHE A 664 2.57 37.73 -14.95
CA PHE A 664 1.52 38.10 -15.89
C PHE A 664 0.12 37.95 -15.31
N TYR A 665 -0.18 36.80 -14.68
CA TYR A 665 -1.53 36.49 -14.21
C TYR A 665 -1.82 36.98 -12.79
N LEU A 666 -0.81 36.99 -11.91
CA LEU A 666 -0.99 37.33 -10.51
C LEU A 666 -0.43 38.71 -10.15
N SER A 667 0.38 39.33 -11.03
CA SER A 667 1.10 40.58 -10.71
C SER A 667 1.97 40.46 -9.45
N GLU A 668 2.54 39.28 -9.23
CA GLU A 668 3.39 38.93 -8.09
C GLU A 668 4.77 38.47 -8.57
N GLU A 669 5.78 38.56 -7.71
CA GLU A 669 7.05 37.87 -7.94
C GLU A 669 6.98 36.39 -7.50
N PRO A 670 7.64 35.47 -8.21
CA PRO A 670 7.67 34.06 -7.84
C PRO A 670 8.29 33.84 -6.44
N LEU A 671 7.53 33.20 -5.55
CA LEU A 671 7.98 32.87 -4.20
C LEU A 671 8.89 31.63 -4.16
N LEU A 672 8.69 30.68 -5.08
CA LEU A 672 9.56 29.52 -5.23
C LEU A 672 10.56 29.77 -6.34
N ALA A 673 11.83 29.55 -6.04
CA ALA A 673 12.85 29.46 -7.06
C ALA A 673 12.59 28.24 -7.94
N GLN A 674 13.12 28.28 -9.15
CA GLN A 674 13.09 27.15 -10.07
C GLN A 674 14.49 26.93 -10.64
N VAL A 675 14.76 25.73 -11.14
CA VAL A 675 16.06 25.43 -11.77
C VAL A 675 16.22 26.26 -13.05
N PRO A 676 17.32 27.04 -13.19
CA PRO A 676 17.61 27.78 -14.42
C PRO A 676 17.64 26.82 -15.62
N THR A 677 16.90 27.19 -16.67
CA THR A 677 16.68 26.33 -17.84
C THR A 677 16.92 27.13 -19.10
N TRP A 678 17.84 26.64 -19.93
CA TRP A 678 18.13 27.17 -21.25
C TRP A 678 17.26 26.48 -22.28
N LEU A 679 16.68 27.26 -23.19
CA LEU A 679 15.84 26.78 -24.27
C LEU A 679 16.65 26.74 -25.55
N CYS A 680 16.96 25.56 -26.08
CA CYS A 680 17.76 25.46 -27.32
C CYS A 680 17.04 26.08 -28.54
N LEU A 681 15.75 26.39 -28.43
CA LEU A 681 15.02 27.20 -29.41
C LEU A 681 15.59 28.64 -29.55
N ARG A 682 16.12 29.23 -28.47
CA ARG A 682 16.75 30.55 -28.51
C ARG A 682 18.20 30.42 -28.96
N ASP A 683 18.63 31.28 -29.86
CA ASP A 683 19.96 31.18 -30.49
C ASP A 683 21.09 31.35 -29.46
N ASP A 684 20.98 32.32 -28.55
CA ASP A 684 21.97 32.56 -27.49
C ASP A 684 22.04 31.37 -26.50
N ASP A 685 20.89 30.89 -26.04
CA ASP A 685 20.81 29.71 -25.18
C ASP A 685 21.39 28.47 -25.88
N ARG A 686 21.10 28.28 -27.16
CA ARG A 686 21.63 27.15 -27.94
C ARG A 686 23.14 27.23 -28.08
N ALA A 687 23.69 28.40 -28.38
CA ALA A 687 25.12 28.61 -28.47
C ALA A 687 25.80 28.24 -27.14
N TYR A 688 25.28 28.76 -26.03
CA TYR A 688 25.76 28.45 -24.69
C TYR A 688 25.67 26.94 -24.39
N VAL A 689 24.53 26.30 -24.69
CA VAL A 689 24.35 24.87 -24.45
C VAL A 689 25.35 24.04 -25.23
N LEU A 690 25.55 24.33 -26.52
CA LEU A 690 26.48 23.60 -27.37
C LEU A 690 27.94 23.76 -26.92
N GLU A 691 28.32 24.93 -26.41
CA GLU A 691 29.66 25.19 -25.85
C GLU A 691 29.87 24.48 -24.51
N HIS A 692 28.84 24.44 -23.67
CA HIS A 692 28.92 23.91 -22.29
C HIS A 692 28.26 22.53 -22.12
N LEU A 693 28.13 21.72 -23.19
CA LEU A 693 27.50 20.38 -23.11
C LEU A 693 28.13 19.45 -22.05
N HIS A 694 29.41 19.66 -21.73
CA HIS A 694 30.12 18.87 -20.73
C HIS A 694 29.76 19.24 -19.27
N GLU A 695 29.11 20.37 -19.04
CA GLU A 695 28.69 20.87 -17.71
C GLU A 695 27.19 20.72 -17.46
N LEU A 696 26.41 20.56 -18.53
CA LEU A 696 24.96 20.64 -18.52
C LEU A 696 24.29 19.27 -18.59
N VAL A 697 23.04 19.20 -18.14
CA VAL A 697 22.14 18.08 -18.37
C VAL A 697 21.15 18.50 -19.44
N VAL A 698 21.20 17.85 -20.60
CA VAL A 698 20.28 18.10 -21.72
C VAL A 698 19.15 17.10 -21.66
N LYS A 699 17.90 17.56 -21.78
CA LYS A 699 16.70 16.72 -21.75
C LYS A 699 15.87 16.99 -23.00
N SER A 700 15.37 15.92 -23.63
CA SER A 700 14.33 16.04 -24.65
C SER A 700 13.00 16.49 -24.03
N VAL A 701 12.24 17.34 -24.72
CA VAL A 701 10.98 17.90 -24.24
C VAL A 701 9.86 16.85 -24.21
N ASP A 702 9.80 15.97 -25.21
CA ASP A 702 8.68 15.04 -25.43
C ASP A 702 8.80 13.64 -24.81
N GLU A 703 9.96 13.29 -24.24
CA GLU A 703 10.24 11.93 -23.74
C GLU A 703 10.21 11.86 -22.20
N ALA A 704 9.55 10.82 -21.68
CA ALA A 704 9.43 10.54 -20.25
C ALA A 704 10.45 9.47 -19.81
N GLY A 705 10.82 9.47 -18.52
CA GLY A 705 11.48 8.30 -17.90
C GLY A 705 12.98 8.13 -18.17
N GLY A 706 13.72 9.20 -18.45
CA GLY A 706 15.20 9.16 -18.57
C GLY A 706 15.74 8.71 -19.93
N TYR A 707 14.86 8.32 -20.86
CA TYR A 707 15.21 8.20 -22.28
C TYR A 707 15.33 9.61 -22.90
N GLY A 708 16.34 9.83 -23.75
CA GLY A 708 16.59 11.12 -24.41
C GLY A 708 17.27 12.19 -23.55
N MET A 709 18.11 11.79 -22.59
CA MET A 709 18.85 12.69 -21.71
C MET A 709 20.37 12.51 -21.87
N LEU A 710 21.11 13.62 -21.94
CA LEU A 710 22.58 13.64 -21.88
C LEU A 710 23.01 14.16 -20.50
N MET A 711 23.77 13.35 -19.77
CA MET A 711 24.43 13.76 -18.53
C MET A 711 25.83 14.28 -18.86
N GLY A 712 25.94 15.56 -19.23
CA GLY A 712 27.18 16.20 -19.69
C GLY A 712 28.43 15.82 -18.89
N PRO A 713 28.43 15.98 -17.55
CA PRO A 713 29.60 15.68 -16.70
C PRO A 713 30.04 14.21 -16.67
N GLN A 714 29.17 13.29 -17.10
CA GLN A 714 29.40 11.85 -17.09
C GLN A 714 29.45 11.26 -18.51
N SER A 715 29.30 12.09 -19.54
CA SER A 715 29.25 11.69 -20.94
C SER A 715 30.64 11.61 -21.57
N THR A 716 30.76 10.82 -22.63
CA THR A 716 31.92 10.77 -23.51
C THR A 716 31.87 11.91 -24.54
N ALA A 717 33.01 12.22 -25.18
CA ALA A 717 33.05 13.24 -26.24
C ALA A 717 32.15 12.88 -27.43
N ALA A 718 32.09 11.59 -27.81
CA ALA A 718 31.26 11.10 -28.90
C ALA A 718 29.76 11.29 -28.61
N GLU A 719 29.29 10.96 -27.41
CA GLU A 719 27.90 11.16 -27.01
C GLU A 719 27.51 12.65 -27.01
N ARG A 720 28.44 13.54 -26.59
CA ARG A 720 28.22 14.99 -26.66
C ARG A 720 28.10 15.48 -28.10
N GLU A 721 28.93 14.98 -29.00
CA GLU A 721 28.89 15.37 -30.42
C GLU A 721 27.61 14.89 -31.11
N GLU A 722 27.16 13.67 -30.81
CA GLU A 722 25.87 13.14 -31.27
C GLU A 722 24.71 14.03 -30.79
N PHE A 723 24.67 14.36 -29.49
CA PHE A 723 23.66 15.24 -28.94
C PHE A 723 23.75 16.66 -29.52
N ALA A 724 24.95 17.18 -29.76
CA ALA A 724 25.13 18.48 -30.40
C ALA A 724 24.53 18.50 -31.82
N ALA A 725 24.72 17.44 -32.61
CA ALA A 725 24.12 17.30 -33.93
C ALA A 725 22.58 17.26 -33.85
N ARG A 726 22.05 16.50 -32.89
CA ARG A 726 20.59 16.42 -32.65
C ARG A 726 19.99 17.76 -32.22
N ILE A 727 20.66 18.49 -31.33
CA ILE A 727 20.24 19.84 -30.89
C ILE A 727 20.23 20.81 -32.07
N ARG A 728 21.23 20.77 -32.96
CA ARG A 728 21.26 21.63 -34.16
C ARG A 728 20.14 21.27 -35.15
N ALA A 729 19.84 19.99 -35.30
CA ALA A 729 18.81 19.51 -36.21
C ALA A 729 17.39 19.89 -35.75
N GLU A 730 17.09 19.72 -34.45
CA GLU A 730 15.77 20.02 -33.89
C GLU A 730 15.86 20.78 -32.56
N PRO A 731 16.27 22.08 -32.57
CA PRO A 731 16.56 22.82 -31.34
C PRO A 731 15.39 22.92 -30.38
N ARG A 732 14.17 22.99 -30.91
CA ARG A 732 12.93 23.04 -30.13
C ARG A 732 12.75 21.84 -29.20
N ARG A 733 13.28 20.66 -29.57
CA ARG A 733 13.09 19.42 -28.82
C ARG A 733 13.96 19.31 -27.58
N TYR A 734 14.86 20.27 -27.33
CA TYR A 734 15.85 20.17 -26.25
C TYR A 734 15.83 21.37 -25.32
N ILE A 735 15.94 21.08 -24.03
CA ILE A 735 16.27 22.04 -22.99
C ILE A 735 17.55 21.61 -22.28
N ALA A 736 18.24 22.55 -21.65
CA ALA A 736 19.38 22.24 -20.81
C ALA A 736 19.25 22.88 -19.44
N GLN A 737 19.78 22.20 -18.43
CA GLN A 737 19.82 22.66 -17.04
C GLN A 737 21.20 22.37 -16.48
N ARG A 738 21.68 23.20 -15.54
CA ARG A 738 22.85 22.82 -14.76
C ARG A 738 22.50 21.64 -13.87
N ARG A 739 23.45 20.73 -13.65
CA ARG A 739 23.29 19.70 -12.63
C ARG A 739 23.20 20.40 -11.27
N VAL A 740 22.02 20.34 -10.65
CA VAL A 740 21.84 20.85 -9.28
C VAL A 740 22.24 19.76 -8.31
N GLU A 741 23.12 20.11 -7.38
CA GLU A 741 23.46 19.21 -6.28
C GLU A 741 22.26 19.13 -5.33
N LEU A 742 21.79 17.91 -5.07
CA LEU A 742 20.61 17.66 -4.25
C LEU A 742 20.99 17.67 -2.77
N SER A 743 20.07 18.13 -1.92
CA SER A 743 20.21 17.97 -0.47
C SER A 743 20.30 16.49 -0.08
N THR A 744 20.99 16.25 1.02
CA THR A 744 21.18 14.92 1.59
C THR A 744 20.35 14.74 2.85
N CYS A 745 19.84 13.54 3.04
CA CYS A 745 19.04 13.17 4.20
C CYS A 745 19.57 11.86 4.79
N PRO A 746 19.66 11.74 6.13
CA PRO A 746 20.05 10.51 6.80
C PRO A 746 19.22 9.31 6.35
N THR A 747 19.90 8.27 5.87
CA THR A 747 19.28 7.09 5.27
C THR A 747 19.93 5.83 5.83
N TRP A 748 19.11 4.89 6.27
CA TRP A 748 19.57 3.59 6.73
C TRP A 748 20.07 2.76 5.55
N ASP A 749 21.35 2.42 5.56
CA ASP A 749 21.94 1.45 4.64
C ASP A 749 22.01 0.08 5.32
N LYS A 750 21.36 -0.90 4.70
CA LYS A 750 21.31 -2.27 5.23
C LYS A 750 22.65 -2.98 5.14
N ALA A 751 23.45 -2.69 4.10
CA ALA A 751 24.70 -3.40 3.87
C ALA A 751 25.75 -3.05 4.94
N SER A 752 25.83 -1.78 5.31
CA SER A 752 26.72 -1.30 6.38
C SER A 752 26.09 -1.29 7.77
N GLU A 753 24.79 -1.63 7.89
CA GLU A 753 23.98 -1.47 9.12
C GLU A 753 24.19 -0.11 9.80
N SER A 754 24.21 0.96 8.99
CA SER A 754 24.55 2.29 9.46
C SER A 754 23.73 3.37 8.75
N VAL A 755 23.71 4.57 9.34
CA VAL A 755 23.05 5.71 8.73
C VAL A 755 24.05 6.48 7.90
N VAL A 756 23.72 6.67 6.62
CA VAL A 756 24.57 7.30 5.61
C VAL A 756 23.81 8.41 4.90
N PRO A 757 24.49 9.46 4.41
CA PRO A 757 23.84 10.52 3.66
C PRO A 757 23.43 10.00 2.29
N ARG A 758 22.17 10.25 1.90
CA ARG A 758 21.66 9.97 0.55
C ARG A 758 20.88 11.16 0.03
N ARG A 759 20.97 11.38 -1.28
CA ARG A 759 20.30 12.48 -1.97
C ARG A 759 18.79 12.27 -2.00
N VAL A 760 18.04 13.33 -1.78
CA VAL A 760 16.58 13.29 -1.75
C VAL A 760 15.94 14.40 -2.58
N ASP A 761 14.71 14.14 -3.00
CA ASP A 761 13.79 15.17 -3.48
C ASP A 761 12.47 15.11 -2.70
N LEU A 762 11.54 16.03 -2.99
CA LEU A 762 10.23 16.07 -2.37
C LEU A 762 9.16 16.36 -3.42
N ARG A 763 8.10 15.56 -3.42
CA ARG A 763 6.88 15.85 -4.18
C ARG A 763 5.71 16.13 -3.22
N PRO A 764 5.43 17.39 -2.84
CA PRO A 764 4.14 17.78 -2.29
C PRO A 764 3.01 17.51 -3.29
N TYR A 765 1.83 17.24 -2.74
CA TYR A 765 0.58 17.09 -3.50
C TYR A 765 -0.37 18.23 -3.15
N LEU A 766 -0.94 18.85 -4.18
CA LEU A 766 -1.96 19.87 -4.05
C LEU A 766 -3.28 19.37 -4.61
N LEU A 767 -4.36 19.83 -3.99
CA LEU A 767 -5.72 19.69 -4.46
C LEU A 767 -6.27 21.07 -4.78
N PHE A 768 -6.97 21.22 -5.89
CA PHE A 768 -7.64 22.46 -6.26
C PHE A 768 -9.11 22.14 -6.55
N GLY A 769 -10.00 22.67 -5.72
CA GLY A 769 -11.44 22.63 -5.96
C GLY A 769 -12.01 24.04 -6.11
N LYS A 770 -13.34 24.17 -6.09
CA LYS A 770 -13.99 25.49 -6.12
C LYS A 770 -13.63 26.38 -4.93
N SER A 771 -13.27 25.79 -3.79
CA SER A 771 -12.80 26.49 -2.60
C SER A 771 -11.37 27.03 -2.71
N GLY A 772 -10.68 26.76 -3.82
CA GLY A 772 -9.28 27.12 -4.04
C GLY A 772 -8.31 25.97 -3.77
N PRO A 773 -7.00 26.25 -3.83
CA PRO A 773 -5.95 25.26 -3.63
C PRO A 773 -5.76 24.92 -2.15
N TRP A 774 -5.46 23.65 -1.88
CA TRP A 774 -5.06 23.10 -0.59
C TRP A 774 -3.80 22.25 -0.77
N VAL A 775 -2.83 22.39 0.12
CA VAL A 775 -1.57 21.64 0.06
C VAL A 775 -1.58 20.59 1.18
N LEU A 776 -1.29 19.33 0.82
CA LEU A 776 -1.09 18.27 1.80
C LEU A 776 0.14 18.61 2.66
N PRO A 777 0.05 18.72 4.01
CA PRO A 777 1.20 19.00 4.87
C PRO A 777 2.15 17.80 4.98
N GLY A 778 2.87 17.54 3.89
CA GLY A 778 3.71 16.38 3.64
C GLY A 778 3.95 16.22 2.13
N GLY A 779 4.49 15.07 1.76
CA GLY A 779 4.77 14.76 0.36
C GLY A 779 5.58 13.49 0.24
N LEU A 780 5.72 13.01 -0.99
CA LEU A 780 6.56 11.86 -1.27
C LEU A 780 8.01 12.33 -1.32
N THR A 781 8.78 12.02 -0.28
CA THR A 781 10.24 12.16 -0.34
C THR A 781 10.79 10.91 -1.01
N ARG A 782 11.47 11.08 -2.14
CA ARG A 782 12.21 9.98 -2.79
C ARG A 782 13.69 10.08 -2.43
N VAL A 783 14.35 8.93 -2.33
CA VAL A 783 15.76 8.82 -1.94
C VAL A 783 16.54 7.96 -2.92
N ALA A 784 17.69 8.45 -3.35
CA ALA A 784 18.65 7.67 -4.13
C ALA A 784 19.40 6.73 -3.18
N LEU A 785 18.99 5.45 -3.11
CA LEU A 785 19.54 4.49 -2.14
C LEU A 785 21.00 4.13 -2.42
N VAL A 786 21.38 4.10 -3.70
CA VAL A 786 22.75 3.79 -4.14
C VAL A 786 23.66 4.97 -3.86
N GLU A 787 24.83 4.69 -3.28
CA GLU A 787 25.84 5.71 -3.01
C GLU A 787 26.26 6.46 -4.28
N GLY A 788 26.45 7.77 -4.18
CA GLY A 788 26.84 8.61 -5.31
C GLY A 788 25.74 8.84 -6.36
N SER A 789 24.63 8.09 -6.32
CA SER A 789 23.54 8.22 -7.28
C SER A 789 22.75 9.53 -7.11
N TYR A 790 22.23 10.03 -8.23
CA TYR A 790 21.23 11.11 -8.30
C TYR A 790 19.86 10.56 -8.73
N VAL A 791 19.77 9.24 -8.96
CA VAL A 791 18.56 8.57 -9.42
C VAL A 791 17.68 8.28 -8.21
N VAL A 792 16.70 9.16 -8.01
CA VAL A 792 15.67 9.04 -6.97
C VAL A 792 14.39 8.36 -7.47
N ASN A 793 14.28 8.11 -8.78
CA ASN A 793 13.08 7.50 -9.36
C ASN A 793 12.96 6.02 -8.99
N SER A 794 11.76 5.59 -8.60
CA SER A 794 11.46 4.23 -8.13
C SER A 794 11.62 3.18 -9.23
N SER A 795 11.31 3.52 -10.49
CA SER A 795 11.51 2.63 -11.65
C SER A 795 12.98 2.25 -11.90
N GLN A 796 13.91 2.98 -11.27
CA GLN A 796 15.36 2.77 -11.40
C GLN A 796 16.05 2.50 -10.05
N GLY A 797 15.30 2.09 -9.02
CA GLY A 797 15.87 1.65 -7.73
C GLY A 797 15.91 2.73 -6.64
N GLY A 798 15.20 3.85 -6.81
CA GLY A 798 14.97 4.82 -5.74
C GLY A 798 14.00 4.30 -4.67
N GLY A 799 14.21 4.70 -3.42
CA GLY A 799 13.31 4.42 -2.29
C GLY A 799 12.51 5.64 -1.88
N SER A 800 11.76 5.54 -0.78
CA SER A 800 10.99 6.65 -0.20
C SER A 800 11.22 6.79 1.29
N LYS A 801 10.86 7.97 1.79
CA LYS A 801 10.83 8.33 3.20
C LYS A 801 9.49 8.97 3.52
N ASP A 802 9.06 8.85 4.77
CA ASP A 802 8.00 9.72 5.28
C ASP A 802 8.53 11.16 5.39
N THR A 803 7.68 12.13 5.08
CA THR A 803 7.97 13.56 5.20
C THR A 803 7.19 14.12 6.38
N TRP A 804 7.87 14.38 7.49
CA TRP A 804 7.27 14.94 8.70
C TRP A 804 7.28 16.46 8.66
N VAL A 805 6.13 17.04 8.36
CA VAL A 805 5.88 18.46 8.58
C VAL A 805 5.50 18.65 10.05
N LEU A 806 6.30 19.41 10.78
CA LEU A 806 6.10 19.63 12.21
C LEU A 806 5.01 20.67 12.46
N SER A 807 4.31 20.55 13.59
CA SER A 807 3.40 21.59 14.09
C SER A 807 4.18 22.69 14.81
N ALA A 808 3.63 23.90 14.84
CA ALA A 808 4.20 25.03 15.55
C ALA A 808 4.20 24.87 17.08
#